data_AF-M2BSS4-F1
#
_entry.id   AF-M2BSS4-F1
#
_cell.length_a   1.000
_cell.length_b   1.000
_cell.length_c   1.000
_cell.angle_alpha   90.00
_cell.angle_beta   90.00
_cell.angle_gamma   90.00
#
_symmetry.space_group_name_H-M   'P 1'
#
loop_
_entity.id
_entity.type
_entity.pdbx_description
1 polymer ?
#
loop_
_entity_poly.entity_id
_entity_poly.type
_entity_poly.pdbx_seq_one_letter_code
_entity_poly.pdbx_strand_id
1 'polypeptide(L)'
;MFYCGKRALRLAFVLLIVMLPLYAQDAFLTGSYEGLFKIDNFRAKKIWSDAAVFKISKAGNQWLFLTDKGLAASKNLKEFYYLNDKLPKKIIKNIDKNGNKTFIQKIPQLKDLEVHPFNPNIFVTATSSNVFLTRDSGKTWEDLGVNHSVNGIKAVSVLDMPNSRGEKVLTVFVSHSIAGIAWKQPDVNSKIWNDISDGLKKGPEGIEEISDIVFNQISNNSEIYCVQTFSGLMYKLDWNKKVFISLNEKEANNKKLVCVDSLNIIDNTVFGVMEGGLFETNLIMPNTQIYTSNKLLKDYNKIKKYLKNSNYLCAFVPNSLTSFSGNLSLSELWLLHDKKNQSNPYLKISDGKKGIYTPTHQMRDEKSFEKHLKTIKDNKLNAIVIDMKDEYGFVRYESKNEDIKKYNGIKYTLDIEKFIKRAKAEKIYLIARIVVFKDKNLYRYNNGQYAVQDKETGKPWQGYNLYNGEKEIIQEHWVDPYNEAVWKYNVDIAEELCSLGFDEIQFDYIRFPTDGLNLADVRYPAKENGMDKVSALMSFLAYSRERIKAPISIDIYGANGWYRTGARTGQEVELLAEYVDVICPMFYPSHFSQSFLAYQPAEERPYRIYHQGSYRNKLMARNKVIVRPWAQAFFIPVSYDKKYYDENYVKRQILGIKDSIDEGYIYWNNSGRYLDLRPDGEGL
;
A
#
# COMPACT_ATOMS: atom_id res chain seq x y z
N MET A 1 -69.65 -26.32 43.00
CA MET A 1 -69.20 -24.93 42.75
C MET A 1 -67.68 -24.91 42.97
N PHE A 2 -66.79 -25.24 42.03
CA PHE A 2 -66.59 -24.80 40.65
C PHE A 2 -66.73 -23.29 40.44
N TYR A 3 -65.61 -22.70 39.99
CA TYR A 3 -65.38 -21.36 39.43
C TYR A 3 -65.22 -20.17 40.38
N CYS A 4 -63.96 -19.88 40.78
CA CYS A 4 -63.35 -18.54 40.62
C CYS A 4 -61.84 -18.49 40.96
N GLY A 5 -61.02 -19.30 40.29
CA GLY A 5 -59.56 -19.36 40.55
C GLY A 5 -58.65 -19.27 39.32
N LYS A 6 -59.14 -18.79 38.16
CA LYS A 6 -58.39 -18.84 36.89
C LYS A 6 -58.31 -17.52 36.10
N ARG A 7 -58.51 -16.36 36.73
CA ARG A 7 -58.34 -15.05 36.04
C ARG A 7 -57.24 -14.13 36.58
N ALA A 8 -56.65 -14.40 37.75
CA ALA A 8 -55.54 -13.58 38.25
C ALA A 8 -54.15 -13.99 37.72
N LEU A 9 -53.98 -15.23 37.24
CA LEU A 9 -52.66 -15.74 36.81
C LEU A 9 -52.35 -15.58 35.31
N ARG A 10 -53.29 -15.06 34.51
CA ARG A 10 -53.08 -14.85 33.05
C ARG A 10 -52.78 -13.41 32.65
N LEU A 11 -52.96 -12.43 33.54
CA LEU A 11 -52.50 -11.04 33.28
C LEU A 11 -51.06 -10.77 33.74
N ALA A 12 -50.48 -11.61 34.59
CA ALA A 12 -49.08 -11.48 35.01
C ALA A 12 -48.07 -12.02 33.97
N PHE A 13 -48.53 -12.72 32.92
CA PHE A 13 -47.67 -13.31 31.90
C PHE A 13 -47.58 -12.48 30.60
N VAL A 14 -48.29 -11.35 30.51
CA VAL A 14 -48.29 -10.47 29.32
C VAL A 14 -47.55 -9.14 29.57
N LEU A 15 -47.05 -8.92 30.79
CA LEU A 15 -46.29 -7.71 31.18
C LEU A 15 -44.89 -8.01 31.72
N LEU A 16 -44.33 -9.18 31.37
CA LEU A 16 -42.89 -9.44 31.40
C LEU A 16 -42.32 -9.39 29.97
N ILE A 17 -42.59 -8.30 29.24
CA ILE A 17 -41.56 -7.79 28.33
C ILE A 17 -40.48 -7.23 29.25
N VAL A 18 -39.67 -8.15 29.78
CA VAL A 18 -38.37 -7.80 30.31
C VAL A 18 -37.72 -7.02 29.18
N MET A 19 -37.45 -5.74 29.42
CA MET A 19 -36.42 -5.01 28.69
C MET A 19 -35.11 -5.78 28.92
N LEU A 20 -34.95 -6.91 28.24
CA LEU A 20 -33.66 -7.46 27.96
C LEU A 20 -32.99 -6.33 27.16
N PRO A 21 -31.80 -5.85 27.58
CA PRO A 21 -30.99 -5.07 26.68
C PRO A 21 -31.01 -5.80 25.35
N LEU A 22 -31.32 -5.10 24.24
CA LEU A 22 -31.08 -5.65 22.92
C LEU A 22 -29.56 -5.87 22.83
N TYR A 23 -29.11 -7.02 23.31
CA TYR A 23 -27.74 -7.47 23.25
C TYR A 23 -27.37 -7.59 21.77
N ALA A 24 -26.09 -7.42 21.46
CA ALA A 24 -25.53 -7.65 20.14
C ALA A 24 -25.76 -9.11 19.69
N GLN A 25 -26.94 -9.40 19.15
CA GLN A 25 -27.26 -10.68 18.53
C GLN A 25 -26.25 -10.93 17.41
N ASP A 26 -25.76 -12.17 17.32
CA ASP A 26 -24.89 -12.58 16.22
C ASP A 26 -25.58 -12.32 14.88
N ALA A 27 -24.92 -11.56 14.02
CA ALA A 27 -25.43 -11.10 12.75
C ALA A 27 -24.40 -11.34 11.66
N PHE A 28 -24.85 -11.75 10.48
CA PHE A 28 -24.01 -11.74 9.29
C PHE A 28 -23.84 -10.29 8.85
N LEU A 29 -22.62 -9.77 8.98
CA LEU A 29 -22.26 -8.40 8.62
C LEU A 29 -21.24 -8.40 7.49
N THR A 30 -21.33 -7.40 6.61
CA THR A 30 -20.31 -7.14 5.60
C THR A 30 -19.97 -5.66 5.55
N GLY A 31 -18.71 -5.35 5.28
CA GLY A 31 -18.19 -4.00 5.12
C GLY A 31 -17.88 -3.70 3.66
N SER A 32 -18.00 -2.44 3.26
CA SER A 32 -17.58 -1.94 1.94
C SER A 32 -17.11 -0.49 2.02
N TYR A 33 -16.73 0.09 0.89
CA TYR A 33 -16.50 1.53 0.77
C TYR A 33 -17.74 2.38 1.09
N GLU A 34 -18.95 1.82 0.99
CA GLU A 34 -20.20 2.54 1.27
C GLU A 34 -20.71 2.38 2.72
N GLY A 35 -19.97 1.65 3.56
CA GLY A 35 -20.32 1.39 4.96
C GLY A 35 -20.65 -0.06 5.28
N LEU A 36 -21.44 -0.23 6.34
CA LEU A 36 -21.76 -1.51 6.95
C LEU A 36 -23.13 -2.01 6.51
N PHE A 37 -23.20 -3.30 6.21
CA PHE A 37 -24.41 -3.99 5.78
C PHE A 37 -24.70 -5.15 6.71
N LYS A 38 -25.98 -5.32 7.04
CA LYS A 38 -26.51 -6.56 7.60
C LYS A 38 -27.03 -7.43 6.47
N ILE A 39 -26.66 -8.71 6.50
CA ILE A 39 -27.07 -9.68 5.49
C ILE A 39 -28.14 -10.60 6.08
N ASP A 40 -29.36 -10.52 5.54
CA ASP A 40 -30.48 -11.37 5.90
C ASP A 40 -30.91 -12.17 4.66
N ASN A 41 -30.86 -13.51 4.73
CA ASN A 41 -31.14 -14.39 3.57
C ASN A 41 -30.37 -13.99 2.30
N PHE A 42 -29.07 -13.67 2.44
CA PHE A 42 -28.20 -13.20 1.35
C PHE A 42 -28.69 -11.92 0.65
N ARG A 43 -29.54 -11.14 1.31
CA ARG A 43 -29.92 -9.78 0.90
C ARG A 43 -29.26 -8.78 1.82
N ALA A 44 -28.64 -7.78 1.22
CA ALA A 44 -27.91 -6.76 1.95
C ALA A 44 -28.82 -5.59 2.34
N LYS A 45 -28.79 -5.23 3.61
CA LYS A 45 -29.41 -4.02 4.15
C LYS A 45 -28.32 -3.13 4.72
N LYS A 46 -28.11 -1.94 4.14
CA LYS A 46 -27.21 -0.94 4.69
C LYS A 46 -27.73 -0.49 6.06
N ILE A 47 -26.88 -0.53 7.08
CA ILE A 47 -27.22 -0.14 8.46
C ILE A 47 -26.36 1.01 8.98
N TRP A 48 -25.23 1.30 8.32
CA TRP A 48 -24.37 2.42 8.65
C TRP A 48 -23.58 2.86 7.41
N SER A 49 -23.33 4.16 7.26
CA SER A 49 -22.74 4.75 6.05
C SER A 49 -21.74 5.88 6.31
N ASP A 50 -21.31 6.06 7.57
CA ASP A 50 -20.42 7.18 7.91
C ASP A 50 -18.97 6.94 7.48
N ALA A 51 -18.53 5.69 7.31
CA ALA A 51 -17.16 5.35 6.94
C ALA A 51 -17.10 4.05 6.13
N ALA A 52 -16.04 3.88 5.35
CA ALA A 52 -15.72 2.59 4.75
C ALA A 52 -15.36 1.59 5.85
N VAL A 53 -15.73 0.31 5.69
CA VAL A 53 -15.46 -0.74 6.69
C VAL A 53 -14.53 -1.80 6.09
N PHE A 54 -13.36 -1.97 6.70
CA PHE A 54 -12.27 -2.84 6.23
C PHE A 54 -12.11 -4.13 7.04
N LYS A 55 -12.54 -4.15 8.30
CA LYS A 55 -12.55 -5.34 9.16
C LYS A 55 -13.68 -5.22 10.18
N ILE A 56 -14.29 -6.35 10.52
CA ILE A 56 -15.36 -6.45 11.51
C ILE A 56 -14.91 -7.45 12.56
N SER A 57 -14.85 -7.02 13.82
CA SER A 57 -14.51 -7.88 14.96
C SER A 57 -15.59 -7.77 16.03
N LYS A 58 -15.64 -8.76 16.93
CA LYS A 58 -16.57 -8.77 18.06
C LYS A 58 -15.81 -8.90 19.37
N ALA A 59 -16.02 -7.97 20.29
CA ALA A 59 -15.44 -7.93 21.62
C ALA A 59 -16.56 -8.04 22.67
N GLY A 60 -16.90 -9.28 23.04
CA GLY A 60 -18.02 -9.55 23.93
C GLY A 60 -19.34 -9.04 23.34
N ASN A 61 -19.95 -8.05 24.01
CA ASN A 61 -21.21 -7.42 23.57
C ASN A 61 -21.02 -6.21 22.65
N GLN A 62 -19.78 -5.91 22.22
CA GLN A 62 -19.45 -4.76 21.40
C GLN A 62 -18.95 -5.22 20.02
N TRP A 63 -19.53 -4.66 18.97
CA TRP A 63 -19.00 -4.74 17.62
C TRP A 63 -17.92 -3.69 17.42
N LEU A 64 -16.85 -4.07 16.74
CA LEU A 64 -15.74 -3.21 16.38
C LEU A 64 -15.57 -3.21 14.86
N PHE A 65 -15.29 -2.04 14.31
CA PHE A 65 -15.17 -1.82 12.87
C PHE A 65 -13.88 -1.04 12.58
N LEU A 66 -12.97 -1.64 11.84
CA LEU A 66 -11.80 -0.95 11.30
C LEU A 66 -12.24 -0.13 10.09
N THR A 67 -12.04 1.18 10.10
CA THR A 67 -12.58 2.10 9.09
C THR A 67 -11.55 3.10 8.56
N ASP A 68 -11.89 3.81 7.50
CA ASP A 68 -11.09 4.94 6.97
C ASP A 68 -11.15 6.19 7.87
N LYS A 69 -11.98 6.17 8.92
CA LYS A 69 -12.06 7.18 9.98
C LYS A 69 -11.53 6.66 11.32
N GLY A 70 -10.78 5.55 11.34
CA GLY A 70 -10.24 4.93 12.56
C GLY A 70 -11.09 3.78 13.06
N LEU A 71 -11.21 3.61 14.38
CA LEU A 71 -11.96 2.52 15.00
C LEU A 71 -13.37 2.98 15.37
N ALA A 72 -14.38 2.43 14.68
CA ALA A 72 -15.78 2.60 15.06
C ALA A 72 -16.27 1.41 15.88
N ALA A 73 -17.32 1.61 16.68
CA ALA A 73 -17.93 0.56 17.48
C ALA A 73 -19.44 0.73 17.60
N SER A 74 -20.12 -0.36 17.94
CA SER A 74 -21.55 -0.37 18.25
C SER A 74 -21.92 -1.49 19.21
N LYS A 75 -22.84 -1.25 20.15
CA LYS A 75 -23.37 -2.29 21.05
C LYS A 75 -24.63 -2.98 20.49
N ASN A 76 -25.31 -2.35 19.53
CA ASN A 76 -26.65 -2.76 19.11
C ASN A 76 -26.88 -2.67 17.58
N LEU A 77 -25.85 -2.31 16.81
CA LEU A 77 -25.90 -2.10 15.36
C LEU A 77 -26.89 -1.01 14.90
N LYS A 78 -27.23 -0.09 15.80
CA LYS A 78 -28.09 1.09 15.54
C LYS A 78 -27.35 2.38 15.88
N GLU A 79 -26.70 2.42 17.02
CA GLU A 79 -25.89 3.53 17.50
C GLU A 79 -24.42 3.21 17.29
N PHE A 80 -23.70 4.12 16.64
CA PHE A 80 -22.29 3.97 16.29
C PHE A 80 -21.50 5.12 16.90
N TYR A 81 -20.31 4.82 17.40
CA TYR A 81 -19.40 5.80 17.99
C TYR A 81 -17.95 5.43 17.67
N TYR A 82 -17.05 6.42 17.72
CA TYR A 82 -15.62 6.22 17.48
C TYR A 82 -14.85 6.04 18.78
N LEU A 83 -13.86 5.14 18.73
CA LEU A 83 -12.92 4.83 19.80
C LEU A 83 -11.52 5.39 19.48
N ASN A 84 -11.48 6.57 18.88
CA ASN A 84 -10.26 7.17 18.35
C ASN A 84 -9.51 8.05 19.36
N ASP A 85 -9.97 8.12 20.61
CA ASP A 85 -9.33 8.98 21.60
C ASP A 85 -7.86 8.58 21.77
N LYS A 86 -6.95 9.55 21.80
CA LYS A 86 -5.48 9.36 21.84
C LYS A 86 -4.83 8.57 20.69
N LEU A 87 -5.58 8.03 19.72
CA LEU A 87 -4.97 7.52 18.48
C LEU A 87 -4.30 8.68 17.73
N PRO A 88 -3.19 8.42 17.01
CA PRO A 88 -2.46 9.46 16.31
C PRO A 88 -3.37 10.15 15.29
N LYS A 89 -3.09 11.42 15.06
CA LYS A 89 -3.80 12.25 14.09
C LYS A 89 -2.80 12.73 13.03
N LYS A 90 -3.15 12.54 11.77
CA LYS A 90 -2.45 13.13 10.62
C LYS A 90 -3.15 14.39 10.19
N ILE A 91 -2.36 15.39 9.84
CA ILE A 91 -2.85 16.63 9.24
C ILE A 91 -2.64 16.55 7.74
N ILE A 92 -3.74 16.60 6.98
CA ILE A 92 -3.71 16.78 5.53
C ILE A 92 -3.96 18.27 5.26
N LYS A 93 -3.05 18.89 4.53
CA LYS A 93 -3.19 20.28 4.08
C LYS A 93 -4.07 20.25 2.83
N ASN A 94 -5.17 20.99 2.87
CA ASN A 94 -6.10 21.12 1.75
C ASN A 94 -6.10 22.57 1.26
N ILE A 95 -6.00 22.75 -0.06
CA ILE A 95 -6.05 24.06 -0.71
C ILE A 95 -7.28 24.04 -1.63
N ASP A 96 -8.29 24.84 -1.30
CA ASP A 96 -9.48 24.91 -2.14
C ASP A 96 -9.21 25.67 -3.46
N LYS A 97 -10.20 25.65 -4.36
CA LYS A 97 -10.16 26.36 -5.65
C LYS A 97 -9.91 27.87 -5.56
N ASN A 98 -10.16 28.49 -4.40
CA ASN A 98 -9.93 29.92 -4.17
C ASN A 98 -8.55 30.18 -3.53
N GLY A 99 -7.76 29.13 -3.28
CA GLY A 99 -6.46 29.21 -2.62
C GLY A 99 -6.54 29.22 -1.09
N ASN A 100 -7.72 28.99 -0.49
CA ASN A 100 -7.84 28.96 0.95
C ASN A 100 -7.23 27.68 1.52
N LYS A 101 -6.34 27.86 2.50
CA LYS A 101 -5.68 26.78 3.21
C LYS A 101 -6.54 26.31 4.38
N THR A 102 -6.86 25.02 4.38
CA THR A 102 -7.56 24.33 5.47
C THR A 102 -6.78 23.09 5.89
N PHE A 103 -7.02 22.62 7.11
CA PHE A 103 -6.36 21.45 7.67
C PHE A 103 -7.38 20.40 8.01
N ILE A 104 -7.28 19.24 7.36
CA ILE A 104 -8.14 18.10 7.61
C ILE A 104 -7.40 17.18 8.56
N GLN A 105 -7.92 17.05 9.77
CA GLN A 105 -7.44 16.07 10.74
C GLN A 105 -8.03 14.71 10.38
N LYS A 106 -7.17 13.73 10.08
CA LYS A 106 -7.56 12.34 9.81
C LYS A 106 -6.87 11.40 10.79
N ILE A 107 -7.55 10.31 11.15
CA ILE A 107 -6.89 9.17 11.76
C ILE A 107 -6.06 8.50 10.66
N PRO A 108 -4.77 8.23 10.87
CA PRO A 108 -3.99 7.40 9.95
C PRO A 108 -4.72 6.09 9.71
N GLN A 109 -4.60 5.55 8.49
CA GLN A 109 -5.13 4.23 8.20
C GLN A 109 -4.59 3.23 9.22
N LEU A 110 -5.49 2.65 10.00
CA LEU A 110 -5.16 1.56 10.90
C LEU A 110 -4.96 0.30 10.05
N LYS A 111 -3.87 -0.41 10.30
CA LYS A 111 -3.43 -1.56 9.49
C LYS A 111 -4.15 -2.85 9.87
N ASP A 112 -4.48 -3.00 11.15
CA ASP A 112 -5.09 -4.20 11.67
C ASP A 112 -5.78 -3.96 13.04
N LEU A 113 -6.64 -4.90 13.45
CA LEU A 113 -7.39 -4.89 14.71
C LEU A 113 -7.60 -6.33 15.20
N GLU A 114 -7.12 -6.62 16.41
CA GLU A 114 -7.28 -7.93 17.05
C GLU A 114 -7.77 -7.83 18.49
N VAL A 115 -8.68 -8.75 18.85
CA VAL A 115 -9.31 -8.81 20.18
C VAL A 115 -8.73 -9.97 20.97
N HIS A 116 -8.45 -9.75 22.24
CA HIS A 116 -7.97 -10.81 23.11
C HIS A 116 -9.02 -11.93 23.23
N PRO A 117 -8.67 -13.22 22.99
CA PRO A 117 -9.63 -14.31 22.88
C PRO A 117 -10.54 -14.48 24.11
N PHE A 118 -9.96 -14.24 25.29
CA PHE A 118 -10.62 -14.53 26.57
C PHE A 118 -10.95 -13.27 27.38
N ASN A 119 -10.67 -12.07 26.86
CA ASN A 119 -10.93 -10.83 27.58
C ASN A 119 -11.41 -9.74 26.61
N PRO A 120 -12.73 -9.52 26.49
CA PRO A 120 -13.28 -8.60 25.50
C PRO A 120 -12.95 -7.13 25.78
N ASN A 121 -12.37 -6.79 26.95
CA ASN A 121 -11.94 -5.43 27.22
C ASN A 121 -10.57 -5.11 26.59
N ILE A 122 -9.83 -6.14 26.16
CA ILE A 122 -8.48 -6.00 25.65
C ILE A 122 -8.49 -6.19 24.13
N PHE A 123 -8.01 -5.20 23.40
CA PHE A 123 -7.75 -5.31 21.97
C PHE A 123 -6.60 -4.39 21.55
N VAL A 124 -5.99 -4.74 20.42
CA VAL A 124 -4.82 -4.07 19.85
C VAL A 124 -5.13 -3.61 18.43
N THR A 125 -4.60 -2.45 18.05
CA THR A 125 -4.56 -1.96 16.67
C THR A 125 -3.19 -1.37 16.37
N ALA A 126 -2.93 -1.04 15.11
CA ALA A 126 -1.69 -0.39 14.72
C ALA A 126 -1.90 0.58 13.57
N THR A 127 -1.07 1.62 13.52
CA THR A 127 -0.80 2.35 12.28
C THR A 127 0.39 1.69 11.56
N SER A 128 0.85 2.24 10.44
CA SER A 128 2.11 1.80 9.82
C SER A 128 3.33 1.96 10.75
N SER A 129 3.23 2.76 11.82
CA SER A 129 4.38 3.22 12.60
C SER A 129 4.32 2.86 14.07
N ASN A 130 3.15 2.60 14.66
CA ASN A 130 3.00 2.37 16.10
C ASN A 130 1.89 1.35 16.38
N VAL A 131 2.05 0.61 17.47
CA VAL A 131 1.06 -0.34 18.02
C VAL A 131 0.34 0.30 19.21
N PHE A 132 -0.98 0.16 19.27
CA PHE A 132 -1.84 0.73 20.31
C PHE A 132 -2.66 -0.36 20.99
N LEU A 133 -2.62 -0.40 22.32
CA LEU A 133 -3.32 -1.38 23.15
C LEU A 133 -4.36 -0.70 24.03
N THR A 134 -5.55 -1.26 24.12
CA THR A 134 -6.54 -0.88 25.14
C THR A 134 -6.79 -2.05 26.08
N ARG A 135 -7.17 -1.73 27.33
CA ARG A 135 -7.59 -2.71 28.35
C ARG A 135 -8.96 -2.40 28.94
N ASP A 136 -9.66 -1.41 28.40
CA ASP A 136 -10.92 -0.87 28.93
C ASP A 136 -12.00 -0.70 27.85
N SER A 137 -11.99 -1.59 26.86
CA SER A 137 -12.91 -1.56 25.71
C SER A 137 -12.77 -0.32 24.83
N GLY A 138 -11.54 0.19 24.66
CA GLY A 138 -11.20 1.29 23.78
C GLY A 138 -11.51 2.68 24.35
N LYS A 139 -11.76 2.79 25.66
CA LYS A 139 -11.93 4.11 26.31
C LYS A 139 -10.58 4.82 26.43
N THR A 140 -9.52 4.07 26.67
CA THR A 140 -8.14 4.57 26.69
C THR A 140 -7.21 3.68 25.87
N TRP A 141 -6.15 4.29 25.35
CA TRP A 141 -5.12 3.64 24.54
C TRP A 141 -3.73 3.89 25.12
N GLU A 142 -2.94 2.83 25.20
CA GLU A 142 -1.51 2.83 25.47
C GLU A 142 -0.76 2.70 24.14
N ASP A 143 0.17 3.63 23.85
CA ASP A 143 1.10 3.53 22.72
C ASP A 143 2.27 2.62 23.13
N LEU A 144 2.34 1.43 22.54
CA LEU A 144 3.40 0.46 22.78
C LEU A 144 4.65 0.71 21.94
N GLY A 145 4.66 1.76 21.13
CA GLY A 145 5.74 2.12 20.22
C GLY A 145 5.81 1.22 18.99
N VAL A 146 7.02 1.07 18.46
CA VAL A 146 7.33 0.38 17.20
C VAL A 146 8.44 -0.64 17.40
N ASN A 147 8.41 -1.73 16.62
CA ASN A 147 9.46 -2.75 16.63
C ASN A 147 10.64 -2.45 15.68
N HIS A 148 10.58 -1.37 14.91
CA HIS A 148 11.57 -1.03 13.89
C HIS A 148 11.68 0.50 13.66
N SER A 149 12.82 0.98 13.18
CA SER A 149 13.12 2.42 13.02
C SER A 149 12.41 3.12 11.85
N VAL A 150 11.80 2.34 10.96
CA VAL A 150 11.01 2.82 9.82
C VAL A 150 9.58 2.33 9.92
N ASN A 151 8.63 3.02 9.30
CA ASN A 151 7.27 2.53 9.19
C ASN A 151 7.20 1.29 8.30
N GLY A 152 6.23 0.41 8.57
CA GLY A 152 6.01 -0.84 7.83
C GLY A 152 5.24 -1.90 8.58
N ILE A 153 4.56 -1.56 9.69
CA ILE A 153 3.70 -2.50 10.40
C ILE A 153 2.56 -2.96 9.48
N LYS A 154 2.25 -4.25 9.51
CA LYS A 154 1.16 -4.87 8.72
C LYS A 154 0.08 -5.52 9.58
N ALA A 155 0.44 -6.33 10.56
CA ALA A 155 -0.49 -7.07 11.40
C ALA A 155 -0.12 -6.97 12.88
N VAL A 156 -1.11 -7.16 13.75
CA VAL A 156 -0.92 -7.27 15.21
C VAL A 156 -1.70 -8.45 15.75
N SER A 157 -1.35 -8.92 16.94
CA SER A 157 -2.16 -9.90 17.66
C SER A 157 -1.99 -9.71 19.17
N VAL A 158 -2.96 -10.18 19.95
CA VAL A 158 -2.93 -10.05 21.41
C VAL A 158 -3.55 -11.26 22.10
N LEU A 159 -2.81 -11.87 23.02
CA LEU A 159 -3.23 -13.01 23.84
C LEU A 159 -2.30 -13.20 25.03
N ASP A 160 -2.71 -14.00 26.02
CA ASP A 160 -1.82 -14.37 27.11
C ASP A 160 -0.83 -15.48 26.71
N MET A 161 0.47 -15.20 26.84
CA MET A 161 1.55 -16.16 26.62
C MET A 161 2.38 -16.36 27.90
N PRO A 162 2.97 -17.55 28.12
CA PRO A 162 3.86 -17.78 29.26
C PRO A 162 5.06 -16.81 29.29
N ASN A 163 5.33 -16.18 30.42
CA ASN A 163 6.59 -15.48 30.68
C ASN A 163 7.72 -16.46 31.07
N SER A 164 8.88 -15.95 31.47
CA SER A 164 10.03 -16.78 31.89
C SER A 164 9.77 -17.65 33.13
N ARG A 165 8.72 -17.36 33.90
CA ARG A 165 8.27 -18.15 35.07
C ARG A 165 7.14 -19.11 34.73
N GLY A 166 6.69 -19.16 33.47
CA GLY A 166 5.54 -19.95 33.04
C GLY A 166 4.18 -19.30 33.33
N GLU A 167 4.14 -18.09 33.89
CA GLU A 167 2.89 -17.37 34.16
C GLU A 167 2.33 -16.83 32.84
N LYS A 168 1.04 -17.09 32.58
CA LYS A 168 0.35 -16.53 31.40
C LYS A 168 0.13 -15.03 31.61
N VAL A 169 0.74 -14.21 30.74
CA VAL A 169 0.64 -12.74 30.79
C VAL A 169 0.35 -12.16 29.42
N LEU A 170 -0.26 -10.98 29.42
CA LEU A 170 -0.65 -10.27 28.22
C LEU A 170 0.54 -10.07 27.29
N THR A 171 0.43 -10.61 26.08
CA THR A 171 1.47 -10.57 25.05
C THR A 171 0.90 -10.00 23.76
N VAL A 172 1.58 -9.01 23.23
CA VAL A 172 1.26 -8.36 21.95
C VAL A 172 2.31 -8.78 20.92
N PHE A 173 1.84 -9.18 19.74
CA PHE A 173 2.66 -9.49 18.56
C PHE A 173 2.46 -8.40 17.50
N VAL A 174 3.49 -8.17 16.70
CA VAL A 174 3.45 -7.23 15.57
C VAL A 174 4.28 -7.77 14.41
N SER A 175 3.77 -7.68 13.18
CA SER A 175 4.55 -7.92 11.98
C SER A 175 4.99 -6.62 11.32
N HIS A 176 6.14 -6.68 10.63
CA HIS A 176 6.72 -5.57 9.89
C HIS A 176 7.20 -6.04 8.51
N SER A 177 6.97 -5.22 7.48
CA SER A 177 7.18 -5.56 6.06
C SER A 177 8.62 -5.93 5.68
N ILE A 178 9.60 -5.54 6.49
CA ILE A 178 11.03 -5.86 6.29
C ILE A 178 11.73 -6.41 7.54
N ALA A 179 11.05 -6.41 8.70
CA ALA A 179 11.67 -6.74 9.99
C ALA A 179 11.05 -7.98 10.65
N GLY A 180 10.20 -8.73 9.94
CA GLY A 180 9.62 -9.97 10.44
C GLY A 180 8.60 -9.74 11.55
N ILE A 181 8.66 -10.56 12.61
CA ILE A 181 7.71 -10.53 13.72
C ILE A 181 8.45 -10.21 15.01
N ALA A 182 7.84 -9.34 15.81
CA ALA A 182 8.27 -9.06 17.18
C ALA A 182 7.12 -9.23 18.17
N TRP A 183 7.47 -9.36 19.45
CA TRP A 183 6.51 -9.43 20.54
C TRP A 183 6.92 -8.59 21.75
N LYS A 184 5.94 -8.19 22.56
CA LYS A 184 6.12 -7.46 23.81
C LYS A 184 5.16 -7.99 24.86
N GLN A 185 5.62 -8.09 26.10
CA GLN A 185 4.80 -8.30 27.29
C GLN A 185 4.80 -7.00 28.11
N PRO A 186 3.82 -6.10 27.91
CA PRO A 186 3.86 -4.76 28.49
C PRO A 186 3.96 -4.74 30.02
N ASP A 187 3.34 -5.73 30.66
CA ASP A 187 3.29 -5.84 32.13
C ASP A 187 4.57 -6.47 32.72
N VAL A 188 5.45 -7.03 31.88
CA VAL A 188 6.77 -7.56 32.26
C VAL A 188 7.87 -6.58 31.90
N ASN A 189 7.87 -6.07 30.67
CA ASN A 189 8.79 -5.05 30.19
C ASN A 189 8.15 -4.24 29.06
N SER A 190 7.64 -3.05 29.40
CA SER A 190 6.99 -2.15 28.45
C SER A 190 7.94 -1.50 27.44
N LYS A 191 9.26 -1.55 27.65
CA LYS A 191 10.24 -0.79 26.86
C LYS A 191 10.73 -1.54 25.62
N ILE A 192 10.71 -2.87 25.62
CA ILE A 192 11.43 -3.67 24.61
C ILE A 192 10.44 -4.47 23.75
N TRP A 193 10.61 -4.36 22.43
CA TRP A 193 10.08 -5.32 21.47
C TRP A 193 11.16 -6.38 21.21
N ASN A 194 10.81 -7.66 21.34
CA ASN A 194 11.71 -8.78 21.14
C ASN A 194 11.44 -9.39 19.77
N ASP A 195 12.46 -9.52 18.92
CA ASP A 195 12.33 -10.27 17.67
C ASP A 195 12.01 -11.74 17.96
N ILE A 196 11.19 -12.34 17.08
CA ILE A 196 10.84 -13.76 17.12
C ILE A 196 10.71 -14.31 15.70
N SER A 197 11.57 -13.82 14.81
CA SER A 197 11.47 -14.12 13.38
C SER A 197 12.11 -15.46 12.98
N ASP A 198 12.73 -16.16 13.91
CA ASP A 198 13.41 -17.43 13.67
C ASP A 198 12.45 -18.48 13.07
N GLY A 199 12.94 -19.20 12.05
CA GLY A 199 12.18 -20.21 11.30
C GLY A 199 11.33 -19.66 10.15
N LEU A 200 11.08 -18.35 10.09
CA LEU A 200 10.39 -17.73 8.95
C LEU A 200 11.29 -17.69 7.71
N LYS A 201 10.70 -17.88 6.53
CA LYS A 201 11.44 -17.78 5.27
C LYS A 201 11.87 -16.33 5.00
N LYS A 202 13.12 -16.17 4.57
CA LYS A 202 13.68 -14.89 4.17
C LYS A 202 13.19 -14.49 2.78
N GLY A 203 12.83 -13.22 2.62
CA GLY A 203 12.75 -12.51 1.34
C GLY A 203 14.12 -11.97 0.91
N PRO A 204 14.16 -11.03 -0.05
CA PRO A 204 15.43 -10.54 -0.63
C PRO A 204 16.34 -9.77 0.34
N GLU A 205 15.77 -8.96 1.25
CA GLU A 205 16.54 -8.08 2.17
C GLU A 205 16.21 -8.32 3.65
N GLY A 206 15.32 -9.26 3.96
CA GLY A 206 14.83 -9.50 5.31
C GLY A 206 13.89 -10.69 5.37
N ILE A 207 13.04 -10.74 6.39
CA ILE A 207 11.95 -11.73 6.46
C ILE A 207 10.89 -11.37 5.42
N GLU A 208 10.32 -12.37 4.75
CA GLU A 208 9.20 -12.14 3.84
C GLU A 208 7.99 -11.60 4.60
N GLU A 209 7.26 -10.65 4.00
CA GLU A 209 6.20 -9.87 4.65
C GLU A 209 5.12 -10.78 5.24
N ILE A 210 4.79 -10.61 6.53
CA ILE A 210 3.72 -11.34 7.20
C ILE A 210 2.44 -10.51 7.18
N SER A 211 1.41 -11.02 6.52
CA SER A 211 0.16 -10.31 6.31
C SER A 211 -0.78 -10.38 7.50
N ASP A 212 -0.72 -11.45 8.29
CA ASP A 212 -1.63 -11.70 9.41
C ASP A 212 -1.00 -12.57 10.52
N ILE A 213 -1.44 -12.35 11.76
CA ILE A 213 -1.03 -13.08 12.97
C ILE A 213 -2.29 -13.45 13.78
N VAL A 214 -2.60 -14.74 13.84
CA VAL A 214 -3.85 -15.22 14.43
C VAL A 214 -3.63 -16.32 15.46
N PHE A 215 -4.65 -16.60 16.25
CA PHE A 215 -4.71 -17.70 17.19
C PHE A 215 -5.95 -18.57 16.92
N ASN A 216 -5.97 -19.77 17.49
CA ASN A 216 -7.14 -20.64 17.42
C ASN A 216 -8.21 -20.15 18.42
N GLN A 217 -9.36 -19.72 17.91
CA GLN A 217 -10.42 -19.08 18.71
C GLN A 217 -11.03 -19.98 19.79
N ILE A 218 -10.94 -21.31 19.63
CA ILE A 218 -11.62 -22.29 20.49
C ILE A 218 -10.65 -22.97 21.45
N SER A 219 -9.36 -22.91 21.14
CA SER A 219 -8.35 -23.60 21.93
C SER A 219 -7.97 -22.78 23.15
N ASN A 220 -8.01 -23.40 24.34
CA ASN A 220 -7.43 -22.83 25.56
C ASN A 220 -5.88 -22.80 25.53
N ASN A 221 -5.26 -23.39 24.49
CA ASN A 221 -3.83 -23.33 24.29
C ASN A 221 -3.45 -22.04 23.55
N SER A 222 -2.45 -21.34 24.07
CA SER A 222 -1.91 -20.11 23.49
C SER A 222 -1.06 -20.42 22.24
N GLU A 223 -1.73 -20.83 21.16
CA GLU A 223 -1.10 -21.16 19.88
C GLU A 223 -1.19 -19.98 18.92
N ILE A 224 -0.05 -19.58 18.37
CA ILE A 224 0.06 -18.48 17.40
C ILE A 224 0.41 -19.03 16.03
N TYR A 225 -0.26 -18.48 15.03
CA TYR A 225 -0.11 -18.80 13.63
C TYR A 225 0.10 -17.51 12.84
N CYS A 226 0.83 -17.59 11.74
CA CYS A 226 0.99 -16.46 10.82
C CYS A 226 1.12 -16.96 9.38
N VAL A 227 0.97 -16.04 8.43
CA VAL A 227 1.17 -16.32 7.00
C VAL A 227 2.01 -15.25 6.33
N GLN A 228 2.88 -15.69 5.43
CA GLN A 228 3.63 -14.82 4.54
C GLN A 228 2.77 -14.39 3.35
N THR A 229 2.69 -13.07 3.17
CA THR A 229 1.85 -12.38 2.19
C THR A 229 2.07 -12.92 0.80
N PHE A 230 3.31 -12.93 0.31
CA PHE A 230 3.62 -13.18 -1.11
C PHE A 230 4.11 -14.61 -1.43
N SER A 231 4.16 -15.48 -0.43
CA SER A 231 4.54 -16.90 -0.59
C SER A 231 3.44 -17.86 -0.16
N GLY A 232 2.47 -17.41 0.64
CA GLY A 232 1.44 -18.27 1.22
C GLY A 232 1.96 -19.28 2.24
N LEU A 233 3.23 -19.16 2.67
CA LEU A 233 3.79 -20.02 3.70
C LEU A 233 3.15 -19.69 5.05
N MET A 234 2.55 -20.71 5.65
CA MET A 234 1.91 -20.64 6.95
C MET A 234 2.81 -21.27 8.00
N TYR A 235 2.81 -20.66 9.19
CA TYR A 235 3.66 -21.09 10.28
C TYR A 235 2.87 -21.20 11.58
N LYS A 236 3.32 -22.10 12.45
CA LYS A 236 2.93 -22.16 13.86
C LYS A 236 4.12 -21.81 14.73
N LEU A 237 3.90 -20.98 15.75
CA LEU A 237 4.94 -20.61 16.71
C LEU A 237 5.12 -21.70 17.77
N ASP A 238 6.35 -22.21 17.91
CA ASP A 238 6.80 -22.89 19.12
C ASP A 238 7.28 -21.83 20.12
N TRP A 239 6.42 -21.46 21.07
CA TRP A 239 6.71 -20.39 22.03
C TRP A 239 7.88 -20.70 22.95
N ASN A 240 8.09 -21.98 23.29
CA ASN A 240 9.17 -22.39 24.21
C ASN A 240 10.53 -22.25 23.53
N LYS A 241 10.60 -22.59 22.24
CA LYS A 241 11.81 -22.45 21.42
C LYS A 241 11.95 -21.11 20.72
N LYS A 242 10.89 -20.29 20.74
CA LYS A 242 10.80 -19.00 20.04
C LYS A 242 11.07 -19.11 18.53
N VAL A 243 10.60 -20.20 17.93
CA VAL A 243 10.80 -20.49 16.49
C VAL A 243 9.48 -20.80 15.80
N PHE A 244 9.31 -20.29 14.59
CA PHE A 244 8.21 -20.62 13.72
C PHE A 244 8.47 -21.91 12.94
N ILE A 245 7.49 -22.79 12.91
CA ILE A 245 7.52 -24.08 12.21
C ILE A 245 6.56 -24.00 11.03
N SER A 246 7.06 -24.26 9.82
CA SER A 246 6.25 -24.23 8.60
C SER A 246 5.21 -25.35 8.59
N LEU A 247 3.99 -25.03 8.16
CA LEU A 247 2.85 -25.96 8.12
C LEU A 247 2.60 -26.52 6.71
N ASN A 248 2.97 -25.79 5.66
CA ASN A 248 2.62 -26.10 4.27
C ASN A 248 3.80 -25.96 3.30
N GLU A 249 5.04 -26.14 3.78
CA GLU A 249 6.25 -25.91 2.97
C GLU A 249 6.26 -26.66 1.64
N LYS A 250 5.82 -27.93 1.65
CA LYS A 250 5.78 -28.77 0.44
C LYS A 250 4.79 -28.25 -0.62
N GLU A 251 3.67 -27.67 -0.20
CA GLU A 251 2.63 -27.15 -1.09
C GLU A 251 2.99 -25.76 -1.64
N ALA A 252 3.61 -24.92 -0.80
CA ALA A 252 4.00 -23.55 -1.14
C ALA A 252 5.30 -23.45 -1.97
N ASN A 253 6.09 -24.53 -2.07
CA ASN A 253 7.30 -24.55 -2.92
C ASN A 253 7.00 -24.67 -4.43
N ASN A 254 5.73 -24.81 -4.82
CA ASN A 254 5.31 -24.59 -6.20
C ASN A 254 5.48 -23.09 -6.52
N LYS A 255 6.45 -22.76 -7.39
CA LYS A 255 7.00 -21.43 -7.74
C LYS A 255 6.03 -20.28 -8.10
N LYS A 256 4.73 -20.42 -7.90
CA LYS A 256 3.75 -19.38 -8.23
C LYS A 256 3.67 -18.37 -7.10
N LEU A 257 3.79 -17.08 -7.45
CA LEU A 257 3.47 -16.00 -6.51
C LEU A 257 1.99 -16.09 -6.14
N VAL A 258 1.71 -15.93 -4.86
CA VAL A 258 0.35 -15.89 -4.32
C VAL A 258 0.30 -14.79 -3.29
N CYS A 259 -0.85 -14.11 -3.18
CA CYS A 259 -1.12 -13.22 -2.09
C CYS A 259 -2.13 -13.84 -1.15
N VAL A 260 -1.76 -13.95 0.13
CA VAL A 260 -2.60 -14.51 1.19
C VAL A 260 -2.72 -13.51 2.33
N ASP A 261 -3.93 -13.32 2.86
CA ASP A 261 -4.22 -12.45 4.00
C ASP A 261 -5.48 -12.94 4.74
N SER A 262 -5.86 -12.26 5.81
CA SER A 262 -7.12 -12.46 6.54
C SER A 262 -7.31 -13.91 7.01
N LEU A 263 -6.35 -14.42 7.79
CA LEU A 263 -6.46 -15.73 8.39
C LEU A 263 -7.58 -15.78 9.43
N ASN A 264 -8.20 -16.95 9.55
CA ASN A 264 -9.12 -17.24 10.63
C ASN A 264 -9.07 -18.74 10.95
N ILE A 265 -8.87 -19.10 12.21
CA ILE A 265 -8.67 -20.50 12.61
C ILE A 265 -9.86 -20.96 13.46
N ILE A 266 -10.59 -21.95 12.94
CA ILE A 266 -11.79 -22.54 13.55
C ILE A 266 -11.74 -24.06 13.33
N ASP A 267 -12.06 -24.87 14.33
CA ASP A 267 -12.16 -26.33 14.19
C ASP A 267 -10.89 -26.99 13.57
N ASN A 268 -9.70 -26.52 13.96
CA ASN A 268 -8.40 -26.92 13.39
C ASN A 268 -8.29 -26.72 11.86
N THR A 269 -9.12 -25.86 11.29
CA THR A 269 -9.11 -25.44 9.89
C THR A 269 -8.69 -23.97 9.82
N VAL A 270 -7.71 -23.68 8.98
CA VAL A 270 -7.32 -22.32 8.60
C VAL A 270 -8.18 -21.91 7.42
N PHE A 271 -8.95 -20.85 7.59
CA PHE A 271 -9.59 -20.11 6.52
C PHE A 271 -8.75 -18.88 6.19
N GLY A 272 -8.78 -18.44 4.94
CA GLY A 272 -8.22 -17.15 4.59
C GLY A 272 -8.63 -16.68 3.21
N VAL A 273 -8.12 -15.50 2.85
CA VAL A 273 -8.38 -14.88 1.56
C VAL A 273 -7.12 -14.95 0.70
N MET A 274 -7.29 -15.35 -0.56
CA MET A 274 -6.24 -15.30 -1.56
C MET A 274 -6.76 -14.73 -2.88
N GLU A 275 -5.86 -14.40 -3.79
CA GLU A 275 -6.23 -13.90 -5.12
C GLU A 275 -7.23 -14.85 -5.81
N GLY A 276 -8.41 -14.32 -6.13
CA GLY A 276 -9.48 -15.05 -6.84
C GLY A 276 -10.34 -15.99 -5.99
N GLY A 277 -10.08 -16.15 -4.69
CA GLY A 277 -10.87 -17.06 -3.85
C GLY A 277 -10.59 -17.02 -2.35
N LEU A 278 -11.53 -17.59 -1.60
CA LEU A 278 -11.28 -18.03 -0.22
C LEU A 278 -10.61 -19.39 -0.26
N PHE A 279 -9.68 -19.66 0.65
CA PHE A 279 -9.09 -20.98 0.84
C PHE A 279 -9.36 -21.51 2.24
N GLU A 280 -9.26 -22.84 2.34
CA GLU A 280 -9.41 -23.59 3.56
C GLU A 280 -8.33 -24.68 3.58
N THR A 281 -7.56 -24.79 4.67
CA THR A 281 -6.58 -25.86 4.85
C THR A 281 -6.63 -26.39 6.27
N ASN A 282 -6.38 -27.69 6.46
CA ASN A 282 -6.40 -28.31 7.78
C ASN A 282 -5.04 -28.17 8.47
N LEU A 283 -5.05 -27.87 9.77
CA LEU A 283 -3.84 -27.84 10.60
C LEU A 283 -3.32 -29.25 10.96
N ILE A 284 -4.13 -30.29 10.72
CA ILE A 284 -3.75 -31.69 10.95
C ILE A 284 -3.22 -32.26 9.64
N MET A 285 -2.00 -32.81 9.70
CA MET A 285 -1.17 -33.45 8.66
C MET A 285 -1.87 -33.82 7.33
N PRO A 286 -1.18 -33.67 6.18
CA PRO A 286 -1.75 -33.91 4.83
C PRO A 286 -2.30 -35.33 4.56
N ASN A 287 -2.04 -36.30 5.45
CA ASN A 287 -2.46 -37.69 5.32
C ASN A 287 -3.60 -38.11 6.28
N THR A 288 -4.18 -37.19 7.04
CA THR A 288 -5.37 -37.47 7.86
C THR A 288 -6.62 -37.19 7.03
N GLN A 289 -7.43 -38.22 6.79
CA GLN A 289 -8.72 -38.12 6.11
C GLN A 289 -9.58 -37.00 6.74
N ILE A 290 -10.13 -36.18 5.87
CA ILE A 290 -10.99 -35.02 6.14
C ILE A 290 -12.18 -35.47 7.01
N TYR A 291 -12.25 -35.02 8.26
CA TYR A 291 -13.45 -35.13 9.10
C TYR A 291 -14.19 -33.79 9.26
N THR A 292 -14.04 -32.86 8.33
CA THR A 292 -15.06 -31.83 8.10
C THR A 292 -16.17 -32.48 7.29
N SER A 293 -17.29 -32.84 7.93
CA SER A 293 -18.44 -33.44 7.25
C SER A 293 -18.84 -32.64 6.00
N ASN A 294 -19.21 -33.32 4.90
CA ASN A 294 -19.72 -32.67 3.67
C ASN A 294 -20.88 -31.69 3.92
N LYS A 295 -21.57 -31.82 5.07
CA LYS A 295 -22.64 -30.91 5.52
C LYS A 295 -22.11 -29.55 5.99
N LEU A 296 -20.98 -29.51 6.72
CA LEU A 296 -20.32 -28.28 7.20
C LEU A 296 -19.90 -27.38 6.02
N LEU A 297 -19.34 -27.98 4.97
CA LEU A 297 -18.87 -27.26 3.79
C LEU A 297 -20.01 -26.72 2.91
N LYS A 298 -21.22 -27.28 2.98
CA LYS A 298 -22.32 -26.88 2.09
C LYS A 298 -22.77 -25.44 2.33
N ASP A 299 -22.92 -25.03 3.58
CA ASP A 299 -23.36 -23.67 3.91
C ASP A 299 -22.23 -22.65 3.77
N TYR A 300 -21.01 -23.04 4.16
CA TYR A 300 -19.79 -22.27 3.85
C TYR A 300 -19.63 -22.01 2.34
N ASN A 301 -19.87 -23.01 1.48
CA ASN A 301 -19.79 -22.85 0.03
C ASN A 301 -20.79 -21.83 -0.53
N LYS A 302 -22.00 -21.73 0.04
CA LYS A 302 -22.96 -20.68 -0.34
C LYS A 302 -22.43 -19.30 0.03
N ILE A 303 -21.88 -19.16 1.24
CA ILE A 303 -21.26 -17.91 1.71
C ILE A 303 -20.07 -17.53 0.85
N LYS A 304 -19.16 -18.47 0.56
CA LYS A 304 -18.02 -18.29 -0.35
C LYS A 304 -18.46 -17.79 -1.72
N LYS A 305 -19.49 -18.41 -2.31
CA LYS A 305 -20.07 -17.95 -3.58
C LYS A 305 -20.70 -16.56 -3.47
N TYR A 306 -21.39 -16.26 -2.38
CA TYR A 306 -21.99 -14.95 -2.16
C TYR A 306 -20.93 -13.85 -2.07
N LEU A 307 -19.91 -14.04 -1.23
CA LEU A 307 -18.83 -13.06 -1.03
C LEU A 307 -18.02 -12.85 -2.32
N LYS A 308 -17.70 -13.93 -3.06
CA LYS A 308 -16.97 -13.84 -4.34
C LYS A 308 -17.71 -13.02 -5.41
N ASN A 309 -19.04 -12.98 -5.38
CA ASN A 309 -19.86 -12.21 -6.34
C ASN A 309 -20.32 -10.87 -5.77
N SER A 310 -19.67 -10.38 -4.71
CA SER A 310 -19.97 -9.10 -4.07
C SER A 310 -18.83 -8.11 -4.29
N ASN A 311 -19.01 -6.87 -3.82
CA ASN A 311 -17.97 -5.84 -3.75
C ASN A 311 -17.59 -5.53 -2.29
N TYR A 312 -17.78 -6.48 -1.38
CA TYR A 312 -17.47 -6.28 0.04
C TYR A 312 -15.96 -6.32 0.28
N LEU A 313 -15.51 -5.59 1.30
CA LEU A 313 -14.11 -5.53 1.74
C LEU A 313 -13.84 -6.48 2.91
N CYS A 314 -14.87 -6.78 3.71
CA CYS A 314 -14.80 -7.71 4.83
C CYS A 314 -16.17 -8.32 5.13
N ALA A 315 -16.17 -9.43 5.88
CA ALA A 315 -17.35 -10.14 6.30
C ALA A 315 -17.15 -10.74 7.71
N PHE A 316 -18.16 -10.61 8.56
CA PHE A 316 -18.29 -11.38 9.80
C PHE A 316 -19.48 -12.32 9.65
N VAL A 317 -19.23 -13.62 9.67
CA VAL A 317 -20.21 -14.66 9.45
C VAL A 317 -20.38 -15.44 10.75
N PRO A 318 -21.57 -15.40 11.37
CA PRO A 318 -21.80 -16.07 12.64
C PRO A 318 -21.81 -17.60 12.46
N ASN A 319 -21.37 -18.31 13.49
CA ASN A 319 -21.30 -19.78 13.51
C ASN A 319 -22.64 -20.48 13.19
N SER A 320 -23.76 -19.84 13.54
CA SER A 320 -25.13 -20.26 13.23
C SER A 320 -25.39 -20.41 11.72
N LEU A 321 -24.56 -19.83 10.85
CA LEU A 321 -24.66 -19.95 9.39
C LEU A 321 -23.63 -20.89 8.76
N THR A 322 -22.56 -21.26 9.46
CA THR A 322 -21.46 -22.07 8.91
C THR A 322 -21.34 -23.45 9.54
N SER A 323 -22.14 -23.76 10.56
CA SER A 323 -22.07 -25.00 11.35
C SER A 323 -20.71 -25.23 12.04
N PHE A 324 -19.76 -24.29 11.92
CA PHE A 324 -18.49 -24.32 12.65
C PHE A 324 -18.72 -24.01 14.12
N SER A 325 -17.75 -24.32 14.98
CA SER A 325 -17.85 -23.96 16.40
C SER A 325 -17.59 -22.46 16.67
N GLY A 326 -16.84 -21.80 15.78
CA GLY A 326 -16.47 -20.38 15.86
C GLY A 326 -17.05 -19.51 14.74
N ASN A 327 -16.90 -18.19 14.88
CA ASN A 327 -17.35 -17.21 13.90
C ASN A 327 -16.27 -16.96 12.85
N LEU A 328 -16.67 -16.94 11.58
CA LEU A 328 -15.75 -16.67 10.48
C LEU A 328 -15.65 -15.15 10.27
N SER A 329 -14.48 -14.58 10.54
CA SER A 329 -14.17 -13.18 10.30
C SER A 329 -13.14 -13.06 9.19
N LEU A 330 -13.50 -12.40 8.09
CA LEU A 330 -12.67 -12.21 6.92
C LEU A 330 -12.53 -10.72 6.60
N SER A 331 -11.31 -10.23 6.39
CA SER A 331 -10.94 -8.94 5.80
C SER A 331 -10.32 -9.15 4.42
N GLU A 332 -9.87 -8.08 3.78
CA GLU A 332 -9.14 -8.15 2.51
C GLU A 332 -9.89 -8.83 1.35
N LEU A 333 -11.24 -8.85 1.38
CA LEU A 333 -12.08 -9.49 0.35
C LEU A 333 -11.95 -8.84 -1.03
N TRP A 334 -11.30 -7.67 -1.15
CA TRP A 334 -10.93 -7.09 -2.43
C TRP A 334 -10.03 -8.00 -3.28
N LEU A 335 -9.31 -8.95 -2.67
CA LEU A 335 -8.55 -9.99 -3.37
C LEU A 335 -9.45 -10.94 -4.19
N LEU A 336 -10.76 -11.01 -3.88
CA LEU A 336 -11.73 -11.81 -4.61
C LEU A 336 -12.24 -11.13 -5.88
N HIS A 337 -12.15 -9.80 -5.95
CA HIS A 337 -12.79 -9.02 -7.00
C HIS A 337 -12.02 -9.14 -8.31
N ASP A 338 -12.75 -9.30 -9.42
CA ASP A 338 -12.15 -9.33 -10.74
C ASP A 338 -11.58 -7.96 -11.11
N LYS A 339 -10.29 -7.93 -11.48
CA LYS A 339 -9.56 -6.75 -11.95
C LYS A 339 -10.27 -6.08 -13.15
N LYS A 340 -11.02 -6.85 -13.94
CA LYS A 340 -11.72 -6.36 -15.15
C LYS A 340 -12.95 -5.49 -14.88
N ASN A 341 -13.46 -5.47 -13.64
CA ASN A 341 -14.66 -4.70 -13.26
C ASN A 341 -14.36 -3.29 -12.76
N GLN A 342 -13.16 -2.75 -13.02
CA GLN A 342 -12.80 -1.39 -12.62
C GLN A 342 -13.55 -0.33 -13.44
N SER A 343 -14.25 0.56 -12.75
CA SER A 343 -15.06 1.62 -13.37
C SER A 343 -14.29 2.93 -13.61
N ASN A 344 -13.06 3.09 -13.10
CA ASN A 344 -12.27 4.31 -13.29
C ASN A 344 -11.82 4.41 -14.77
N PRO A 345 -12.31 5.40 -15.54
CA PRO A 345 -11.95 5.55 -16.96
C PRO A 345 -10.46 5.81 -17.17
N TYR A 346 -9.77 6.45 -16.22
CA TYR A 346 -8.34 6.74 -16.33
C TYR A 346 -7.49 5.47 -16.28
N LEU A 347 -7.85 4.47 -15.47
CA LEU A 347 -7.16 3.17 -15.46
C LEU A 347 -7.24 2.48 -16.81
N LYS A 348 -8.43 2.48 -17.42
CA LYS A 348 -8.65 1.88 -18.75
C LYS A 348 -7.86 2.60 -19.84
N ILE A 349 -7.76 3.93 -19.77
CA ILE A 349 -6.98 4.71 -20.74
C ILE A 349 -5.48 4.43 -20.57
N SER A 350 -5.00 4.27 -19.33
CA SER A 350 -3.59 4.07 -18.98
C SER A 350 -3.09 2.63 -19.07
N ASP A 351 -3.97 1.64 -19.20
CA ASP A 351 -3.57 0.25 -19.32
C ASP A 351 -2.81 -0.03 -20.63
N GLY A 352 -1.87 -0.97 -20.57
CA GLY A 352 -1.13 -1.48 -21.73
C GLY A 352 -0.21 -0.47 -22.42
N LYS A 353 0.18 0.62 -21.75
CA LYS A 353 1.15 1.57 -22.32
C LYS A 353 2.56 1.04 -22.24
N LYS A 354 3.19 0.92 -23.39
CA LYS A 354 4.54 0.39 -23.60
C LYS A 354 5.33 1.44 -24.36
N GLY A 355 6.45 1.92 -23.81
CA GLY A 355 7.06 3.12 -24.36
C GLY A 355 8.52 3.33 -24.04
N ILE A 356 9.03 4.48 -24.46
CA ILE A 356 10.39 4.96 -24.17
C ILE A 356 10.33 6.33 -23.51
N TYR A 357 11.31 6.61 -22.64
CA TYR A 357 11.62 7.97 -22.21
C TYR A 357 12.43 8.70 -23.28
N THR A 358 12.21 10.01 -23.42
CA THR A 358 12.96 10.82 -24.37
C THR A 358 13.29 12.18 -23.76
N PRO A 359 14.58 12.60 -23.77
CA PRO A 359 14.92 13.95 -23.32
C PRO A 359 14.45 14.96 -24.37
N THR A 360 13.90 16.10 -23.93
CA THR A 360 13.20 17.05 -24.79
C THR A 360 14.02 17.54 -25.99
N HIS A 361 15.34 17.70 -25.81
CA HIS A 361 16.23 18.18 -26.87
C HIS A 361 16.28 17.24 -28.09
N GLN A 362 15.99 15.95 -27.92
CA GLN A 362 15.93 14.97 -29.01
C GLN A 362 14.57 14.92 -29.72
N MET A 363 13.63 15.78 -29.33
CA MET A 363 12.30 15.87 -29.93
C MET A 363 12.07 17.17 -30.69
N ARG A 364 13.10 18.03 -30.79
CA ARG A 364 12.98 19.37 -31.41
C ARG A 364 12.99 19.36 -32.93
N ASP A 365 13.58 18.35 -33.55
CA ASP A 365 13.69 18.25 -35.00
C ASP A 365 13.11 16.93 -35.50
N GLU A 366 12.58 16.95 -36.73
CA GLU A 366 11.88 15.81 -37.33
C GLU A 366 12.79 14.59 -37.46
N LYS A 367 14.08 14.78 -37.77
CA LYS A 367 15.01 13.66 -37.96
C LYS A 367 15.24 12.92 -36.65
N SER A 368 15.37 13.63 -35.53
CA SER A 368 15.51 13.02 -34.22
C SER A 368 14.20 12.37 -33.75
N PHE A 369 13.05 13.00 -33.99
CA PHE A 369 11.74 12.41 -33.73
C PHE A 369 11.53 11.10 -34.50
N GLU A 370 11.87 11.06 -35.80
CA GLU A 370 11.74 9.87 -36.65
C GLU A 370 12.60 8.69 -36.17
N LYS A 371 13.76 8.94 -35.57
CA LYS A 371 14.57 7.86 -34.96
C LYS A 371 13.82 7.19 -33.79
N HIS A 372 13.25 8.00 -32.90
CA HIS A 372 12.45 7.50 -31.78
C HIS A 372 11.18 6.81 -32.26
N LEU A 373 10.50 7.37 -33.27
CA LEU A 373 9.33 6.75 -33.89
C LEU A 373 9.67 5.39 -34.51
N LYS A 374 10.82 5.27 -35.17
CA LYS A 374 11.31 3.99 -35.69
C LYS A 374 11.52 2.99 -34.55
N THR A 375 12.19 3.39 -33.46
CA THR A 375 12.35 2.53 -32.27
C THR A 375 11.00 2.06 -31.73
N ILE A 376 10.01 2.94 -31.65
CA ILE A 376 8.66 2.61 -31.19
C ILE A 376 8.00 1.58 -32.10
N LYS A 377 8.03 1.81 -33.42
CA LYS A 377 7.40 0.91 -34.41
C LYS A 377 8.07 -0.46 -34.45
N ASP A 378 9.40 -0.48 -34.57
CA ASP A 378 10.19 -1.72 -34.62
C ASP A 378 9.96 -2.59 -33.38
N ASN A 379 9.78 -1.94 -32.21
CA ASN A 379 9.61 -2.65 -30.94
C ASN A 379 8.14 -2.83 -30.53
N LYS A 380 7.17 -2.48 -31.38
CA LYS A 380 5.72 -2.56 -31.10
C LYS A 380 5.28 -1.81 -29.83
N LEU A 381 5.88 -0.65 -29.61
CA LEU A 381 5.55 0.26 -28.52
C LEU A 381 4.46 1.26 -28.95
N ASN A 382 3.85 1.95 -28.00
CA ASN A 382 2.71 2.85 -28.24
C ASN A 382 2.75 4.16 -27.43
N ALA A 383 3.78 4.39 -26.61
CA ALA A 383 3.85 5.56 -25.74
C ALA A 383 5.23 6.24 -25.74
N ILE A 384 5.23 7.55 -25.47
CA ILE A 384 6.43 8.35 -25.19
C ILE A 384 6.26 9.07 -23.87
N VAL A 385 7.26 8.94 -22.99
CA VAL A 385 7.44 9.85 -21.86
C VAL A 385 8.45 10.92 -22.26
N ILE A 386 8.10 12.19 -22.05
CA ILE A 386 8.97 13.33 -22.39
C ILE A 386 8.98 14.34 -21.24
N ASP A 387 10.15 14.88 -20.93
CA ASP A 387 10.29 15.92 -19.93
C ASP A 387 9.65 17.22 -20.41
N MET A 388 8.58 17.64 -19.73
CA MET A 388 7.98 18.95 -19.88
C MET A 388 8.42 19.90 -18.75
N LYS A 389 8.87 19.34 -17.64
CA LYS A 389 9.69 20.02 -16.63
C LYS A 389 10.71 19.06 -16.03
N ASP A 390 11.98 19.45 -16.03
CA ASP A 390 13.10 18.59 -15.62
C ASP A 390 13.64 18.90 -14.21
N GLU A 391 14.70 18.20 -13.78
CA GLU A 391 15.34 18.35 -12.47
C GLU A 391 16.10 19.67 -12.28
N TYR A 392 16.38 20.38 -13.36
CA TYR A 392 16.91 21.75 -13.29
C TYR A 392 15.79 22.77 -13.03
N GLY A 393 14.53 22.34 -13.07
CA GLY A 393 13.35 23.20 -12.95
C GLY A 393 12.97 23.90 -14.25
N PHE A 394 13.49 23.44 -15.39
CA PHE A 394 13.22 24.07 -16.67
C PHE A 394 11.94 23.55 -17.30
N VAL A 395 11.03 24.47 -17.60
CA VAL A 395 9.82 24.22 -18.40
C VAL A 395 10.22 24.20 -19.86
N ARG A 396 9.90 23.09 -20.54
CA ARG A 396 10.44 22.75 -21.86
C ARG A 396 9.53 23.14 -23.02
N TYR A 397 8.58 24.04 -22.80
CA TYR A 397 7.70 24.63 -23.80
C TYR A 397 7.40 26.10 -23.48
N GLU A 398 6.96 26.86 -24.48
CA GLU A 398 6.55 28.25 -24.30
C GLU A 398 5.14 28.32 -23.70
N SER A 399 5.06 28.52 -22.38
CA SER A 399 3.79 28.69 -21.66
C SER A 399 3.18 30.06 -21.92
N LYS A 400 1.84 30.13 -22.02
CA LYS A 400 1.10 31.40 -22.10
C LYS A 400 0.63 31.87 -20.72
N ASN A 401 0.77 31.04 -19.69
CA ASN A 401 0.33 31.31 -18.34
C ASN A 401 1.36 32.17 -17.56
N GLU A 402 0.96 33.38 -17.15
CA GLU A 402 1.82 34.29 -16.38
C GLU A 402 2.25 33.71 -15.01
N ASP A 403 1.43 32.84 -14.41
CA ASP A 403 1.79 32.14 -13.17
C ASP A 403 2.93 31.13 -13.35
N ILE A 404 3.15 30.64 -14.57
CA ILE A 404 4.27 29.77 -14.91
C ILE A 404 5.49 30.64 -15.27
N LYS A 405 5.29 31.68 -16.09
CA LYS A 405 6.36 32.57 -16.54
C LYS A 405 7.11 33.27 -15.41
N LYS A 406 6.41 33.67 -14.34
CA LYS A 406 6.99 34.46 -13.23
C LYS A 406 8.22 33.81 -12.57
N TYR A 407 8.36 32.49 -12.66
CA TYR A 407 9.49 31.76 -12.07
C TYR A 407 10.74 31.72 -12.96
N ASN A 408 10.69 32.32 -14.17
CA ASN A 408 11.79 32.37 -15.13
C ASN A 408 12.39 30.99 -15.48
N GLY A 409 11.57 29.94 -15.41
CA GLY A 409 11.94 28.56 -15.65
C GLY A 409 11.80 28.11 -17.10
N ILE A 410 11.16 28.89 -17.98
CA ILE A 410 10.96 28.51 -19.39
C ILE A 410 12.29 28.63 -20.12
N LYS A 411 12.87 27.48 -20.50
CA LYS A 411 14.17 27.42 -21.19
C LYS A 411 14.21 26.25 -22.14
N TYR A 412 15.00 26.42 -23.21
CA TYR A 412 15.37 25.32 -24.09
C TYR A 412 14.12 24.57 -24.59
N THR A 413 13.18 25.33 -25.12
CA THR A 413 11.82 24.90 -25.39
C THR A 413 11.73 24.04 -26.66
N LEU A 414 10.64 23.28 -26.74
CA LEU A 414 10.16 22.53 -27.88
C LEU A 414 8.98 23.28 -28.50
N ASP A 415 8.82 23.20 -29.82
CA ASP A 415 7.55 23.55 -30.48
C ASP A 415 6.50 22.49 -30.13
N ILE A 416 5.80 22.75 -29.02
CA ILE A 416 4.89 21.79 -28.39
C ILE A 416 3.66 21.50 -29.25
N GLU A 417 3.11 22.50 -29.92
CA GLU A 417 1.93 22.33 -30.78
C GLU A 417 2.27 21.44 -31.99
N LYS A 418 3.40 21.70 -32.64
CA LYS A 418 3.89 20.87 -33.75
C LYS A 418 4.19 19.44 -33.29
N PHE A 419 4.88 19.28 -32.17
CA PHE A 419 5.22 17.96 -31.61
C PHE A 419 3.97 17.14 -31.29
N ILE A 420 3.02 17.71 -30.54
CA ILE A 420 1.79 17.00 -30.16
C ILE A 420 1.02 16.61 -31.42
N LYS A 421 0.82 17.53 -32.37
CA LYS A 421 0.13 17.23 -33.63
C LYS A 421 0.80 16.07 -34.39
N ARG A 422 2.13 16.10 -34.50
CA ARG A 422 2.92 15.05 -35.17
C ARG A 422 2.78 13.70 -34.46
N ALA A 423 2.91 13.66 -33.14
CA ALA A 423 2.81 12.43 -32.35
C ALA A 423 1.38 11.84 -32.35
N LYS A 424 0.34 12.68 -32.28
CA LYS A 424 -1.06 12.24 -32.38
C LYS A 424 -1.38 11.65 -33.75
N ALA A 425 -0.82 12.19 -34.84
CA ALA A 425 -0.97 11.61 -36.17
C ALA A 425 -0.40 10.18 -36.26
N GLU A 426 0.63 9.88 -35.46
CA GLU A 426 1.21 8.53 -35.32
C GLU A 426 0.51 7.68 -34.25
N LYS A 427 -0.56 8.18 -33.64
CA LYS A 427 -1.32 7.51 -32.56
C LYS A 427 -0.46 7.17 -31.33
N ILE A 428 0.52 8.01 -31.02
CA ILE A 428 1.37 7.86 -29.84
C ILE A 428 0.66 8.42 -28.61
N TYR A 429 0.65 7.64 -27.54
CA TYR A 429 0.22 8.07 -26.22
C TYR A 429 1.31 8.92 -25.56
N LEU A 430 1.01 10.18 -25.27
CA LEU A 430 1.97 11.16 -24.76
C LEU A 430 1.83 11.32 -23.25
N ILE A 431 2.94 11.09 -22.55
CA ILE A 431 3.06 11.24 -21.11
C ILE A 431 4.00 12.42 -20.83
N ALA A 432 3.48 13.48 -20.21
CA ALA A 432 4.27 14.63 -19.81
C ALA A 432 4.90 14.38 -18.44
N ARG A 433 6.22 14.19 -18.40
CA ARG A 433 6.96 14.07 -17.15
C ARG A 433 7.26 15.46 -16.57
N ILE A 434 6.94 15.62 -15.29
CA ILE A 434 7.16 16.83 -14.49
C ILE A 434 7.92 16.44 -13.24
N VAL A 435 9.18 16.88 -13.13
CA VAL A 435 9.97 16.75 -11.90
C VAL A 435 9.51 17.81 -10.91
N VAL A 436 9.06 17.39 -9.71
CA VAL A 436 8.36 18.28 -8.77
C VAL A 436 9.30 18.92 -7.74
N PHE A 437 9.86 18.14 -6.80
CA PHE A 437 10.56 18.70 -5.63
C PHE A 437 12.09 18.78 -5.75
N LYS A 438 12.68 18.07 -6.72
CA LYS A 438 14.08 18.28 -7.13
C LYS A 438 14.11 19.35 -8.21
N ASP A 439 14.21 20.62 -7.79
CA ASP A 439 14.04 21.77 -8.66
C ASP A 439 15.09 22.85 -8.35
N LYS A 440 16.13 22.91 -9.19
CA LYS A 440 17.22 23.88 -9.04
C LYS A 440 16.78 25.32 -9.33
N ASN A 441 15.81 25.53 -10.21
CA ASN A 441 15.32 26.87 -10.56
C ASN A 441 14.58 27.49 -9.38
N LEU A 442 13.59 26.79 -8.84
CA LEU A 442 12.82 27.24 -7.67
C LEU A 442 13.67 27.28 -6.40
N TYR A 443 14.63 26.36 -6.24
CA TYR A 443 15.58 26.40 -5.13
C TYR A 443 16.35 27.73 -5.06
N ARG A 444 16.65 28.35 -6.20
CA ARG A 444 17.39 29.63 -6.27
C ARG A 444 16.48 30.85 -6.33
N TYR A 445 15.23 30.65 -6.71
CA TYR A 445 14.27 31.73 -6.93
C TYR A 445 14.11 32.58 -5.67
N ASN A 446 14.13 33.91 -5.88
CA ASN A 446 13.93 34.92 -4.84
C ASN A 446 14.71 34.63 -3.54
N ASN A 447 16.03 34.42 -3.68
CA ASN A 447 16.94 34.10 -2.57
C ASN A 447 16.56 32.83 -1.79
N GLY A 448 16.08 31.81 -2.51
CA GLY A 448 15.74 30.50 -1.95
C GLY A 448 14.43 30.44 -1.21
N GLN A 449 13.46 31.27 -1.60
CA GLN A 449 12.13 31.36 -0.99
C GLN A 449 11.43 30.00 -0.85
N TYR A 450 11.64 29.08 -1.80
CA TYR A 450 10.98 27.77 -1.82
C TYR A 450 11.90 26.61 -1.46
N ALA A 451 13.18 26.86 -1.21
CA ALA A 451 14.14 25.81 -0.89
C ALA A 451 13.82 25.17 0.46
N VAL A 452 14.16 23.89 0.61
CA VAL A 452 14.38 23.35 1.97
C VAL A 452 15.53 24.14 2.62
N GLN A 453 15.44 24.35 3.93
CA GLN A 453 16.39 25.20 4.65
C GLN A 453 17.33 24.36 5.51
N ASP A 454 18.50 24.90 5.76
CA ASP A 454 19.41 24.40 6.78
C ASP A 454 18.95 24.93 8.15
N LYS A 455 18.81 24.04 9.14
CA LYS A 455 18.23 24.38 10.45
C LYS A 455 19.06 25.39 11.23
N GLU A 456 20.37 25.45 11.00
CA GLU A 456 21.30 26.30 11.74
C GLU A 456 21.39 27.69 11.09
N THR A 457 21.51 27.73 9.77
CA THR A 457 21.76 28.99 9.04
C THR A 457 20.49 29.65 8.51
N GLY A 458 19.38 28.91 8.39
CA GLY A 458 18.14 29.37 7.75
C GLY A 458 18.26 29.60 6.23
N LYS A 459 19.43 29.31 5.64
CA LYS A 459 19.68 29.42 4.19
C LYS A 459 19.23 28.15 3.47
N PRO A 460 19.13 28.16 2.13
CA PRO A 460 18.86 26.95 1.36
C PRO A 460 19.84 25.82 1.72
N TRP A 461 19.32 24.66 2.11
CA TRP A 461 20.13 23.50 2.48
C TRP A 461 20.78 22.90 1.24
N GLN A 462 22.03 22.46 1.38
CA GLN A 462 22.77 21.77 0.33
C GLN A 462 23.42 20.51 0.92
N GLY A 463 23.03 19.36 0.38
CA GLY A 463 23.60 18.07 0.79
C GLY A 463 25.08 17.95 0.41
N TYR A 464 25.84 17.25 1.25
CA TYR A 464 27.23 16.91 0.94
C TYR A 464 27.61 15.51 1.41
N ASN A 465 28.61 14.92 0.74
CA ASN A 465 29.31 13.72 1.16
C ASN A 465 30.77 14.03 1.51
N LEU A 466 31.49 13.04 1.99
CA LEU A 466 32.94 13.09 2.13
C LEU A 466 33.58 12.15 1.10
N TYR A 467 34.44 12.69 0.25
CA TYR A 467 35.27 11.92 -0.67
C TYR A 467 36.72 12.20 -0.33
N ASN A 468 37.47 11.17 0.06
CA ASN A 468 38.86 11.30 0.55
C ASN A 468 39.02 12.32 1.70
N GLY A 469 38.00 12.47 2.55
CA GLY A 469 37.99 13.45 3.65
C GLY A 469 37.60 14.88 3.23
N GLU A 470 37.43 15.14 1.93
CA GLU A 470 36.99 16.43 1.41
C GLU A 470 35.47 16.48 1.22
N LYS A 471 34.90 17.65 1.50
CA LYS A 471 33.46 17.89 1.35
C LYS A 471 33.08 17.99 -0.13
N GLU A 472 32.35 17.00 -0.62
CA GLU A 472 31.80 16.96 -1.97
C GLU A 472 30.32 17.37 -1.94
N ILE A 473 29.97 18.42 -2.69
CA ILE A 473 28.58 18.89 -2.77
C ILE A 473 27.75 17.99 -3.67
N ILE A 474 26.67 17.43 -3.12
CA ILE A 474 25.67 16.68 -3.87
C ILE A 474 24.94 17.66 -4.78
N GLN A 475 24.87 17.39 -6.08
CA GLN A 475 24.26 18.31 -7.06
C GLN A 475 22.72 18.27 -7.10
N GLU A 476 22.08 17.80 -6.04
CA GLU A 476 20.62 17.80 -5.90
C GLU A 476 20.16 19.05 -5.14
N HIS A 477 19.18 19.74 -5.70
CA HIS A 477 18.63 20.99 -5.16
C HIS A 477 17.14 20.77 -4.88
N TRP A 478 16.73 20.97 -3.63
CA TRP A 478 15.43 20.53 -3.16
C TRP A 478 14.56 21.71 -2.74
N VAL A 479 13.32 21.74 -3.22
CA VAL A 479 12.30 22.66 -2.72
C VAL A 479 11.43 21.98 -1.67
N ASP A 480 10.80 22.78 -0.81
CA ASP A 480 10.01 22.30 0.31
C ASP A 480 8.74 21.56 -0.18
N PRO A 481 8.61 20.23 0.03
CA PRO A 481 7.45 19.46 -0.40
C PRO A 481 6.14 19.83 0.32
N TYR A 482 6.20 20.61 1.40
CA TYR A 482 5.02 21.11 2.09
C TYR A 482 4.52 22.44 1.50
N ASN A 483 5.25 23.07 0.57
CA ASN A 483 4.94 24.42 0.11
C ASN A 483 3.87 24.44 -1.00
N GLU A 484 2.71 25.03 -0.71
CA GLU A 484 1.58 25.11 -1.64
C GLU A 484 1.86 25.92 -2.92
N ALA A 485 2.80 26.88 -2.90
CA ALA A 485 3.18 27.61 -4.12
C ALA A 485 3.97 26.70 -5.09
N VAL A 486 4.79 25.80 -4.55
CA VAL A 486 5.48 24.75 -5.35
C VAL A 486 4.45 23.80 -5.94
N TRP A 487 3.43 23.42 -5.16
CA TRP A 487 2.33 22.58 -5.66
C TRP A 487 1.57 23.28 -6.78
N LYS A 488 1.14 24.53 -6.56
CA LYS A 488 0.42 25.32 -7.55
C LYS A 488 1.20 25.41 -8.86
N TYR A 489 2.48 25.77 -8.82
CA TYR A 489 3.31 25.90 -10.02
C TYR A 489 3.36 24.62 -10.85
N ASN A 490 3.61 23.47 -10.22
CA ASN A 490 3.70 22.20 -10.95
C ASN A 490 2.33 21.71 -11.46
N VAL A 491 1.24 21.97 -10.73
CA VAL A 491 -0.12 21.62 -11.18
C VAL A 491 -0.62 22.56 -12.28
N ASP A 492 -0.28 23.85 -12.24
CA ASP A 492 -0.58 24.79 -13.32
C ASP A 492 0.08 24.35 -14.64
N ILE A 493 1.34 23.90 -14.57
CA ILE A 493 2.05 23.31 -15.73
C ILE A 493 1.33 22.07 -16.24
N ALA A 494 0.91 21.17 -15.34
CA ALA A 494 0.20 19.95 -15.70
C ALA A 494 -1.15 20.23 -16.39
N GLU A 495 -1.95 21.17 -15.88
CA GLU A 495 -3.23 21.54 -16.49
C GLU A 495 -3.05 22.17 -17.88
N GLU A 496 -2.05 23.03 -18.06
CA GLU A 496 -1.73 23.60 -19.37
C GLU A 496 -1.32 22.49 -20.35
N LEU A 497 -0.49 21.54 -19.94
CA LEU A 497 -0.06 20.41 -20.78
C LEU A 497 -1.21 19.48 -21.17
N CYS A 498 -2.14 19.19 -20.25
CA CYS A 498 -3.38 18.47 -20.57
C CYS A 498 -4.19 19.24 -21.63
N SER A 499 -4.32 20.55 -21.47
CA SER A 499 -5.06 21.41 -22.40
C SER A 499 -4.41 21.49 -23.79
N LEU A 500 -3.09 21.38 -23.86
CA LEU A 500 -2.32 21.32 -25.10
C LEU A 500 -2.43 19.95 -25.81
N GLY A 501 -2.89 18.91 -25.12
CA GLY A 501 -3.20 17.59 -25.71
C GLY A 501 -2.34 16.43 -25.24
N PHE A 502 -1.57 16.57 -24.15
CA PHE A 502 -0.96 15.40 -23.49
C PHE A 502 -2.04 14.46 -22.93
N ASP A 503 -1.81 13.15 -23.02
CA ASP A 503 -2.77 12.14 -22.55
C ASP A 503 -2.68 11.90 -21.05
N GLU A 504 -1.48 12.04 -20.46
CA GLU A 504 -1.18 11.68 -19.08
C GLU A 504 -0.11 12.62 -18.49
N ILE A 505 -0.24 12.90 -17.19
CA ILE A 505 0.76 13.63 -16.40
C ILE A 505 1.50 12.65 -15.51
N GLN A 506 2.83 12.63 -15.61
CA GLN A 506 3.70 11.83 -14.77
C GLN A 506 4.50 12.71 -13.83
N PHE A 507 4.26 12.61 -12.53
CA PHE A 507 5.06 13.32 -11.53
C PHE A 507 6.26 12.49 -11.09
N ASP A 508 7.46 13.05 -11.26
CA ASP A 508 8.71 12.47 -10.77
C ASP A 508 9.30 13.32 -9.62
N TYR A 509 10.18 12.71 -8.84
CA TYR A 509 10.80 13.27 -7.65
C TYR A 509 9.78 13.85 -6.67
N ILE A 510 8.61 13.19 -6.57
CA ILE A 510 7.64 13.42 -5.48
C ILE A 510 8.13 12.76 -4.19
N ARG A 511 9.27 13.23 -3.68
CA ARG A 511 9.94 12.68 -2.51
C ARG A 511 10.75 13.73 -1.77
N PHE A 512 11.20 13.35 -0.59
CA PHE A 512 12.14 14.12 0.23
C PHE A 512 13.60 13.81 -0.14
N PRO A 513 14.56 14.70 0.22
CA PRO A 513 15.99 14.42 0.15
C PRO A 513 16.33 13.12 0.89
N THR A 514 17.18 12.30 0.27
CA THR A 514 17.60 10.98 0.78
C THR A 514 19.10 10.83 0.99
N ASP A 515 19.88 11.79 0.49
CA ASP A 515 21.33 11.70 0.38
C ASP A 515 22.00 12.91 1.04
N GLY A 516 23.16 12.70 1.65
CA GLY A 516 23.96 13.70 2.35
C GLY A 516 24.20 13.38 3.82
N LEU A 517 25.42 13.64 4.30
CA LEU A 517 25.79 13.45 5.70
C LEU A 517 25.04 14.40 6.65
N ASN A 518 24.59 15.54 6.13
CA ASN A 518 23.87 16.59 6.84
C ASN A 518 22.34 16.54 6.64
N LEU A 519 21.77 15.36 6.32
CA LEU A 519 20.31 15.21 6.18
C LEU A 519 19.54 15.55 7.47
N ALA A 520 20.15 15.33 8.63
CA ALA A 520 19.56 15.68 9.92
C ALA A 520 19.46 17.21 10.15
N ASP A 521 20.07 18.01 9.26
CA ASP A 521 20.09 19.46 9.34
C ASP A 521 19.02 20.11 8.46
N VAL A 522 18.24 19.31 7.71
CA VAL A 522 17.16 19.82 6.86
C VAL A 522 15.98 20.29 7.71
N ARG A 523 15.52 21.51 7.43
CA ARG A 523 14.30 22.13 7.92
C ARG A 523 13.34 22.39 6.76
N TYR A 524 12.05 22.19 7.02
CA TYR A 524 10.95 22.41 6.06
C TYR A 524 10.07 23.57 6.56
N PRO A 525 10.27 24.82 6.07
CA PRO A 525 9.57 25.99 6.58
C PRO A 525 8.04 25.96 6.39
N ALA A 526 7.54 25.31 5.34
CA ALA A 526 6.11 25.22 5.03
C ALA A 526 5.41 24.05 5.73
N LYS A 527 6.15 23.28 6.55
CA LYS A 527 5.62 22.15 7.32
C LYS A 527 4.77 22.67 8.48
N GLU A 528 3.55 22.19 8.55
CA GLU A 528 2.60 22.51 9.61
C GLU A 528 2.67 21.46 10.73
N ASN A 529 2.24 21.84 11.93
CA ASN A 529 2.26 20.93 13.07
C ASN A 529 1.39 19.69 12.79
N GLY A 530 1.90 18.50 13.13
CA GLY A 530 1.21 17.23 12.88
C GLY A 530 1.28 16.67 11.45
N MET A 531 1.98 17.34 10.53
CA MET A 531 2.27 16.77 9.21
C MET A 531 3.53 15.87 9.25
N ASP A 532 3.43 14.69 8.64
CA ASP A 532 4.58 13.82 8.32
C ASP A 532 4.90 13.86 6.80
N LYS A 533 6.01 13.24 6.37
CA LYS A 533 6.42 13.22 4.96
C LYS A 533 5.32 12.64 4.05
N VAL A 534 4.63 11.60 4.51
CA VAL A 534 3.57 10.94 3.76
C VAL A 534 2.37 11.88 3.57
N SER A 535 1.98 12.60 4.62
CA SER A 535 0.90 13.60 4.57
C SER A 535 1.21 14.75 3.63
N ALA A 536 2.48 15.14 3.47
CA ALA A 536 2.90 16.13 2.48
C ALA A 536 2.58 15.67 1.05
N LEU A 537 2.99 14.43 0.71
CA LEU A 537 2.75 13.86 -0.61
C LEU A 537 1.26 13.59 -0.86
N MET A 538 0.54 13.10 0.15
CA MET A 538 -0.92 12.95 0.05
C MET A 538 -1.61 14.29 -0.19
N SER A 539 -1.17 15.37 0.49
CA SER A 539 -1.74 16.71 0.31
C SER A 539 -1.48 17.22 -1.12
N PHE A 540 -0.25 17.06 -1.62
CA PHE A 540 0.10 17.43 -2.99
C PHE A 540 -0.70 16.64 -4.05
N LEU A 541 -0.83 15.32 -3.88
CA LEU A 541 -1.54 14.48 -4.85
C LEU A 541 -3.06 14.67 -4.78
N ALA A 542 -3.63 14.92 -3.60
CA ALA A 542 -5.03 15.30 -3.47
C ALA A 542 -5.32 16.61 -4.21
N TYR A 543 -4.46 17.63 -4.00
CA TYR A 543 -4.53 18.91 -4.72
C TYR A 543 -4.39 18.74 -6.23
N SER A 544 -3.46 17.88 -6.67
CA SER A 544 -3.24 17.58 -8.08
C SER A 544 -4.46 16.90 -8.72
N ARG A 545 -5.05 15.89 -8.05
CA ARG A 545 -6.21 15.15 -8.56
C ARG A 545 -7.47 15.99 -8.67
N GLU A 546 -7.68 16.93 -7.74
CA GLU A 546 -8.85 17.82 -7.79
C GLU A 546 -8.86 18.67 -9.07
N ARG A 547 -7.67 19.07 -9.53
CA ARG A 547 -7.45 19.98 -10.66
C ARG A 547 -7.28 19.24 -12.00
N ILE A 548 -6.45 18.19 -12.03
CA ILE A 548 -6.10 17.47 -13.26
C ILE A 548 -7.20 16.48 -13.65
N LYS A 549 -7.75 16.64 -14.86
CA LYS A 549 -8.79 15.77 -15.45
C LYS A 549 -8.23 14.79 -16.49
N ALA A 550 -7.06 14.25 -16.21
CA ALA A 550 -6.36 13.24 -17.00
C ALA A 550 -5.79 12.17 -16.07
N PRO A 551 -5.34 11.01 -16.61
CA PRO A 551 -4.53 10.09 -15.84
C PRO A 551 -3.32 10.78 -15.18
N ILE A 552 -3.11 10.48 -13.90
CA ILE A 552 -1.91 10.88 -13.16
C ILE A 552 -1.10 9.65 -12.84
N SER A 553 0.17 9.67 -13.26
CA SER A 553 1.18 8.69 -12.90
C SER A 553 2.21 9.28 -11.95
N ILE A 554 2.84 8.44 -11.13
CA ILE A 554 3.90 8.84 -10.22
C ILE A 554 5.09 7.90 -10.26
N ASP A 555 6.28 8.47 -10.17
CA ASP A 555 7.52 7.70 -10.09
C ASP A 555 7.92 7.46 -8.64
N ILE A 556 8.21 6.19 -8.33
CA ILE A 556 8.64 5.78 -6.98
C ILE A 556 9.93 4.96 -7.04
N TYR A 557 10.70 5.02 -5.95
CA TYR A 557 11.86 4.15 -5.78
C TYR A 557 11.47 2.67 -5.85
N GLY A 558 12.34 1.84 -6.44
CA GLY A 558 12.15 0.40 -6.50
C GLY A 558 11.91 -0.24 -5.14
N ALA A 559 12.64 0.18 -4.10
CA ALA A 559 12.44 -0.32 -2.73
C ALA A 559 11.05 0.00 -2.17
N ASN A 560 10.54 1.23 -2.37
CA ASN A 560 9.17 1.60 -2.01
C ASN A 560 8.14 0.84 -2.84
N GLY A 561 8.52 0.38 -4.04
CA GLY A 561 7.69 -0.49 -4.86
C GLY A 561 7.61 -1.94 -4.38
N TRP A 562 8.62 -2.39 -3.63
CA TRP A 562 8.77 -3.76 -3.12
C TRP A 562 8.29 -3.97 -1.68
N TYR A 563 8.30 -2.90 -0.88
CA TYR A 563 8.04 -2.94 0.56
C TYR A 563 7.05 -1.87 0.99
N ARG A 564 6.17 -2.18 1.95
CA ARG A 564 5.17 -1.26 2.54
C ARG A 564 5.78 -0.24 3.50
N THR A 565 6.73 0.56 3.04
CA THR A 565 7.38 1.59 3.85
C THR A 565 7.54 2.89 3.08
N GLY A 566 7.34 4.02 3.76
CA GLY A 566 7.53 5.36 3.21
C GLY A 566 8.68 6.13 3.88
N ALA A 567 9.39 5.54 4.84
CA ALA A 567 10.12 6.29 5.86
C ALA A 567 11.18 7.29 5.36
N ARG A 568 11.90 6.95 4.29
CA ARG A 568 12.95 7.84 3.75
C ARG A 568 12.38 8.89 2.79
N THR A 569 11.50 8.46 1.89
CA THR A 569 11.07 9.23 0.71
C THR A 569 9.70 9.89 0.87
N GLY A 570 8.87 9.41 1.81
CA GLY A 570 7.43 9.71 1.91
C GLY A 570 6.54 8.81 1.06
N GLN A 571 7.13 7.94 0.22
CA GLN A 571 6.40 7.19 -0.81
C GLN A 571 5.84 5.87 -0.28
N GLU A 572 4.61 5.88 0.26
CA GLU A 572 3.90 4.67 0.67
C GLU A 572 2.81 4.30 -0.35
N VAL A 573 3.05 3.25 -1.13
CA VAL A 573 2.20 2.82 -2.26
C VAL A 573 0.73 2.72 -1.89
N GLU A 574 0.42 2.07 -0.76
CA GLU A 574 -0.95 1.87 -0.31
C GLU A 574 -1.71 3.20 -0.12
N LEU A 575 -1.03 4.25 0.35
CA LEU A 575 -1.64 5.55 0.61
C LEU A 575 -1.65 6.46 -0.62
N LEU A 576 -0.62 6.39 -1.47
CA LEU A 576 -0.55 7.20 -2.69
C LEU A 576 -1.52 6.71 -3.76
N ALA A 577 -1.82 5.40 -3.79
CA ALA A 577 -2.75 4.77 -4.72
C ALA A 577 -4.18 5.34 -4.69
N GLU A 578 -4.56 6.06 -3.63
CA GLU A 578 -5.88 6.72 -3.55
C GLU A 578 -6.02 7.95 -4.46
N TYR A 579 -4.90 8.51 -4.96
CA TYR A 579 -4.89 9.81 -5.66
C TYR A 579 -4.41 9.72 -7.11
N VAL A 580 -3.85 8.58 -7.52
CA VAL A 580 -3.17 8.38 -8.80
C VAL A 580 -3.79 7.21 -9.56
N ASP A 581 -3.58 7.17 -10.86
CA ASP A 581 -4.08 6.10 -11.73
C ASP A 581 -2.98 5.10 -12.08
N VAL A 582 -1.72 5.54 -12.05
CA VAL A 582 -0.56 4.71 -12.39
C VAL A 582 0.56 4.92 -11.39
N ILE A 583 1.24 3.84 -11.00
CA ILE A 583 2.48 3.89 -10.23
C ILE A 583 3.60 3.28 -11.08
N CYS A 584 4.70 4.01 -11.20
CA CYS A 584 5.84 3.68 -12.04
C CYS A 584 7.08 3.38 -11.17
N PRO A 585 7.20 2.17 -10.62
CA PRO A 585 8.35 1.82 -9.80
C PRO A 585 9.63 1.67 -10.64
N MET A 586 10.73 2.23 -10.13
CA MET A 586 12.07 2.13 -10.72
C MET A 586 12.77 0.85 -10.26
N PHE A 587 12.45 -0.29 -10.88
CA PHE A 587 13.00 -1.60 -10.52
C PHE A 587 14.36 -1.91 -11.16
N TYR A 588 15.22 -0.89 -11.29
CA TYR A 588 16.54 -1.03 -11.91
C TYR A 588 17.39 -2.05 -11.14
N PRO A 589 17.73 -3.23 -11.72
CA PRO A 589 18.48 -4.26 -10.99
C PRO A 589 19.82 -3.75 -10.47
N SER A 590 20.43 -2.83 -11.21
CA SER A 590 21.68 -2.17 -10.87
C SER A 590 21.63 -1.26 -9.63
N HIS A 591 20.43 -0.87 -9.19
CA HIS A 591 20.21 0.00 -8.03
C HIS A 591 19.75 -0.76 -6.79
N PHE A 592 19.43 -2.05 -6.91
CA PHE A 592 19.22 -2.92 -5.76
C PHE A 592 20.56 -3.40 -5.18
N SER A 593 20.54 -3.81 -3.91
CA SER A 593 21.67 -4.48 -3.28
C SER A 593 22.13 -5.67 -4.15
N GLN A 594 23.44 -5.89 -4.23
CA GLN A 594 24.01 -6.89 -5.15
C GLN A 594 23.59 -8.33 -4.80
N SER A 595 23.12 -8.57 -3.57
CA SER A 595 22.55 -9.84 -3.10
C SER A 595 21.05 -10.00 -3.40
N PHE A 596 20.35 -8.92 -3.77
CA PHE A 596 18.90 -8.93 -3.98
C PHE A 596 18.51 -9.90 -5.10
N LEU A 597 17.82 -11.00 -4.76
CA LEU A 597 17.41 -12.07 -5.69
C LEU A 597 18.57 -12.62 -6.55
N ALA A 598 19.78 -12.63 -6.00
CA ALA A 598 21.02 -12.97 -6.70
C ALA A 598 21.34 -14.48 -6.71
N TYR A 599 20.34 -15.33 -6.93
CA TYR A 599 20.49 -16.80 -6.96
C TYR A 599 20.51 -17.38 -8.38
N GLN A 600 20.90 -18.64 -8.52
CA GLN A 600 21.02 -19.31 -9.83
C GLN A 600 19.64 -19.65 -10.46
N PRO A 601 19.47 -19.51 -11.78
CA PRO A 601 20.40 -18.92 -12.75
C PRO A 601 20.58 -17.41 -12.52
N ALA A 602 21.82 -16.94 -12.50
CA ALA A 602 22.16 -15.58 -12.06
C ALA A 602 21.70 -14.50 -13.05
N GLU A 603 21.79 -14.81 -14.35
CA GLU A 603 21.33 -14.00 -15.47
C GLU A 603 19.82 -13.72 -15.43
N GLU A 604 19.05 -14.54 -14.71
CA GLU A 604 17.59 -14.36 -14.53
C GLU A 604 17.23 -13.39 -13.40
N ARG A 605 18.22 -12.77 -12.74
CA ARG A 605 17.97 -11.75 -11.71
C ARG A 605 17.09 -10.59 -12.20
N PRO A 606 17.29 -10.00 -13.40
CA PRO A 606 16.41 -8.95 -13.91
C PRO A 606 14.96 -9.44 -14.07
N TYR A 607 14.75 -10.63 -14.63
CA TYR A 607 13.41 -11.22 -14.74
C TYR A 607 12.72 -11.29 -13.37
N ARG A 608 13.40 -11.84 -12.37
CA ARG A 608 12.84 -12.02 -11.03
C ARG A 608 12.47 -10.71 -10.36
N ILE A 609 13.32 -9.69 -10.49
CA ILE A 609 13.10 -8.37 -9.89
C ILE A 609 11.81 -7.74 -10.45
N TYR A 610 11.60 -7.79 -11.76
CA TYR A 610 10.40 -7.22 -12.36
C TYR A 610 9.17 -8.10 -12.15
N HIS A 611 9.31 -9.42 -12.24
CA HIS A 611 8.20 -10.35 -12.06
C HIS A 611 7.59 -10.27 -10.66
N GLN A 612 8.44 -10.37 -9.64
CA GLN A 612 7.99 -10.31 -8.25
C GLN A 612 7.67 -8.87 -7.84
N GLY A 613 8.46 -7.88 -8.25
CA GLY A 613 8.25 -6.48 -7.89
C GLY A 613 6.92 -5.93 -8.41
N SER A 614 6.58 -6.22 -9.68
CA SER A 614 5.32 -5.73 -10.27
C SER A 614 4.11 -6.35 -9.58
N TYR A 615 4.15 -7.66 -9.30
CA TYR A 615 3.10 -8.36 -8.57
C TYR A 615 2.89 -7.78 -7.16
N ARG A 616 3.98 -7.63 -6.41
CA ARG A 616 3.93 -7.05 -5.05
C ARG A 616 3.37 -5.64 -5.05
N ASN A 617 3.84 -4.79 -5.96
CA ASN A 617 3.41 -3.41 -6.03
C ASN A 617 1.91 -3.29 -6.31
N LYS A 618 1.39 -4.10 -7.24
CA LYS A 618 -0.03 -4.12 -7.60
C LYS A 618 -0.91 -4.45 -6.40
N LEU A 619 -0.49 -5.41 -5.59
CA LEU A 619 -1.24 -5.84 -4.41
C LEU A 619 -1.03 -4.92 -3.20
N MET A 620 0.14 -4.29 -3.09
CA MET A 620 0.34 -3.20 -2.14
C MET A 620 -0.59 -2.01 -2.41
N ALA A 621 -0.84 -1.72 -3.69
CA ALA A 621 -1.81 -0.73 -4.14
C ALA A 621 -3.27 -1.24 -4.10
N ARG A 622 -3.53 -2.44 -3.55
CA ARG A 622 -4.86 -3.06 -3.43
C ARG A 622 -5.62 -3.12 -4.77
N ASN A 623 -4.89 -3.37 -5.86
CA ASN A 623 -5.38 -3.32 -7.24
C ASN A 623 -5.93 -1.96 -7.72
N LYS A 624 -5.78 -0.85 -6.98
CA LYS A 624 -6.43 0.44 -7.31
C LYS A 624 -5.81 1.20 -8.48
N VAL A 625 -4.59 0.85 -8.88
CA VAL A 625 -3.79 1.56 -9.89
C VAL A 625 -3.25 0.61 -10.92
N ILE A 626 -2.90 1.12 -12.10
CA ILE A 626 -2.01 0.45 -13.05
C ILE A 626 -0.58 0.48 -12.50
N VAL A 627 0.14 -0.64 -12.57
CA VAL A 627 1.57 -0.66 -12.24
C VAL A 627 2.38 -0.76 -13.53
N ARG A 628 3.12 0.32 -13.83
CA ARG A 628 3.87 0.49 -15.08
C ARG A 628 5.36 0.74 -14.78
N PRO A 629 6.16 -0.31 -14.54
CA PRO A 629 7.56 -0.13 -14.13
C PRO A 629 8.41 0.59 -15.18
N TRP A 630 9.40 1.33 -14.69
CA TRP A 630 10.51 1.78 -15.52
C TRP A 630 11.48 0.62 -15.74
N ALA A 631 11.65 0.20 -17.00
CA ALA A 631 12.62 -0.82 -17.40
C ALA A 631 14.01 -0.21 -17.63
N GLN A 632 15.06 -0.77 -17.03
CA GLN A 632 16.43 -0.30 -17.21
C GLN A 632 16.92 -0.62 -18.63
N ALA A 633 17.15 0.42 -19.44
CA ALA A 633 17.78 0.34 -20.76
C ALA A 633 19.13 1.07 -20.81
N PHE A 634 19.81 1.12 -19.67
CA PHE A 634 21.15 1.67 -19.49
C PHE A 634 22.03 0.69 -18.70
N PHE A 635 23.34 0.87 -18.76
CA PHE A 635 24.30 -0.02 -18.12
C PHE A 635 25.23 0.79 -17.21
N ILE A 636 25.25 0.43 -15.92
CA ILE A 636 26.23 0.96 -14.96
C ILE A 636 27.12 -0.18 -14.46
N PRO A 637 28.44 0.04 -14.27
CA PRO A 637 29.40 -1.02 -14.00
C PRO A 637 29.40 -1.48 -12.52
N VAL A 638 28.24 -1.91 -11.99
CA VAL A 638 28.13 -2.51 -10.65
C VAL A 638 28.59 -3.98 -10.68
N SER A 639 29.17 -4.46 -9.58
CA SER A 639 29.97 -5.70 -9.55
C SER A 639 29.22 -6.98 -9.94
N TYR A 640 27.94 -7.08 -9.61
CA TYR A 640 27.09 -8.23 -9.97
C TYR A 640 26.55 -8.08 -11.38
N ASP A 641 25.73 -7.06 -11.65
CA ASP A 641 25.02 -6.94 -12.94
C ASP A 641 25.97 -6.83 -14.13
N LYS A 642 27.12 -6.17 -13.98
CA LYS A 642 28.12 -6.05 -15.05
C LYS A 642 28.54 -7.41 -15.62
N LYS A 643 28.52 -8.47 -14.81
CA LYS A 643 28.90 -9.83 -15.25
C LYS A 643 27.84 -10.48 -16.14
N TYR A 644 26.61 -9.98 -16.13
CA TYR A 644 25.44 -10.57 -16.79
C TYR A 644 24.77 -9.61 -17.78
N TYR A 645 25.42 -8.50 -18.13
CA TYR A 645 24.98 -7.66 -19.24
C TYR A 645 25.20 -8.37 -20.57
N ASP A 646 24.17 -9.08 -21.01
CA ASP A 646 24.07 -9.72 -22.32
C ASP A 646 22.99 -9.05 -23.19
N GLU A 647 22.84 -9.53 -24.42
CA GLU A 647 21.84 -9.06 -25.39
C GLU A 647 20.37 -9.30 -24.98
N ASN A 648 20.14 -10.06 -23.90
CA ASN A 648 18.83 -10.40 -23.36
C ASN A 648 18.56 -9.72 -22.01
N TYR A 649 19.51 -8.96 -21.45
CA TYR A 649 19.39 -8.35 -20.13
C TYR A 649 18.18 -7.43 -20.00
N VAL A 650 17.95 -6.58 -21.02
CA VAL A 650 16.77 -5.71 -21.08
C VAL A 650 15.50 -6.53 -21.33
N LYS A 651 15.58 -7.55 -22.19
CA LYS A 651 14.45 -8.42 -22.54
C LYS A 651 13.91 -9.20 -21.33
N ARG A 652 14.79 -9.74 -20.48
CA ARG A 652 14.40 -10.47 -19.25
C ARG A 652 13.56 -9.61 -18.31
N GLN A 653 13.84 -8.31 -18.20
CA GLN A 653 13.01 -7.39 -17.41
C GLN A 653 11.57 -7.34 -17.94
N ILE A 654 11.42 -7.23 -19.27
CA ILE A 654 10.11 -7.16 -19.92
C ILE A 654 9.34 -8.47 -19.79
N LEU A 655 10.01 -9.61 -19.95
CA LEU A 655 9.39 -10.91 -19.72
C LEU A 655 8.92 -11.05 -18.27
N GLY A 656 9.70 -10.55 -17.31
CA GLY A 656 9.28 -10.51 -15.91
C GLY A 656 7.99 -9.72 -15.70
N ILE A 657 7.85 -8.55 -16.34
CA ILE A 657 6.62 -7.74 -16.26
C ILE A 657 5.43 -8.49 -16.87
N LYS A 658 5.63 -9.11 -18.05
CA LYS A 658 4.60 -9.83 -18.80
C LYS A 658 4.08 -11.05 -18.08
N ASP A 659 4.98 -11.86 -17.54
CA ASP A 659 4.64 -13.10 -16.85
C ASP A 659 4.06 -12.81 -15.44
N SER A 660 4.01 -11.54 -15.05
CA SER A 660 3.46 -11.04 -13.78
C SER A 660 2.05 -10.44 -13.95
N ILE A 661 1.95 -9.14 -14.21
CA ILE A 661 0.67 -8.41 -14.28
C ILE A 661 0.36 -7.85 -15.68
N ASP A 662 1.38 -7.69 -16.54
CA ASP A 662 1.30 -7.17 -17.92
C ASP A 662 0.45 -5.90 -18.14
N GLU A 663 0.60 -4.88 -17.28
CA GLU A 663 -0.17 -3.62 -17.41
C GLU A 663 0.61 -2.50 -18.15
N GLY A 664 1.79 -2.83 -18.70
CA GLY A 664 2.66 -1.91 -19.43
C GLY A 664 4.02 -1.67 -18.77
N TYR A 665 4.88 -0.93 -19.46
CA TYR A 665 6.24 -0.59 -19.03
C TYR A 665 6.80 0.57 -19.85
N ILE A 666 7.76 1.33 -19.30
CA ILE A 666 8.50 2.35 -20.07
C ILE A 666 10.00 2.08 -19.97
N TYR A 667 10.73 2.05 -21.08
CA TYR A 667 12.18 1.96 -21.04
C TYR A 667 12.84 3.28 -20.64
N TRP A 668 13.66 3.24 -19.60
CA TRP A 668 14.46 4.36 -19.15
C TRP A 668 15.89 4.29 -19.67
N ASN A 669 16.32 5.36 -20.35
CA ASN A 669 17.72 5.67 -20.58
C ASN A 669 17.87 7.18 -20.71
N ASN A 670 18.61 7.82 -19.79
CA ASN A 670 18.79 9.27 -19.78
C ASN A 670 19.38 9.83 -21.09
N SER A 671 20.15 9.04 -21.82
CA SER A 671 20.72 9.43 -23.12
C SER A 671 19.73 9.34 -24.29
N GLY A 672 18.54 8.76 -24.11
CA GLY A 672 17.60 8.46 -25.19
C GLY A 672 18.07 7.36 -26.14
N ARG A 673 19.08 6.56 -25.77
CA ARG A 673 19.64 5.49 -26.61
C ARG A 673 18.93 4.15 -26.35
N TYR A 674 18.38 3.55 -27.41
CA TYR A 674 17.54 2.34 -27.33
C TYR A 674 17.93 1.24 -28.33
N LEU A 675 19.24 1.08 -28.58
CA LEU A 675 19.74 0.09 -29.55
C LEU A 675 19.66 -1.36 -29.04
N ASP A 676 19.53 -1.56 -27.72
CA ASP A 676 19.54 -2.88 -27.07
C ASP A 676 18.11 -3.41 -26.81
N LEU A 677 17.10 -2.76 -27.39
CA LEU A 677 15.71 -3.20 -27.27
C LEU A 677 15.43 -4.33 -28.24
N ARG A 678 14.53 -5.23 -27.83
CA ARG A 678 13.98 -6.28 -28.69
C ARG A 678 12.47 -6.10 -28.82
N PRO A 679 11.88 -6.48 -29.97
CA PRO A 679 10.45 -6.36 -30.20
C PRO A 679 9.57 -6.97 -29.10
N ASP A 680 8.46 -6.27 -28.82
CA ASP A 680 7.49 -6.78 -27.88
C ASP A 680 6.83 -8.06 -28.42
N GLY A 681 6.71 -9.06 -27.53
CA GLY A 681 6.12 -10.37 -27.84
C GLY A 681 7.09 -11.44 -28.35
N GLU A 682 8.37 -11.09 -28.58
CA GLU A 682 9.41 -12.10 -28.83
C GLU A 682 9.75 -12.88 -27.53
N GLY A 683 10.10 -14.16 -27.64
CA GLY A 683 10.60 -14.99 -26.52
C GLY A 683 12.08 -14.69 -26.18
N LEU A 684 12.68 -15.50 -25.30
CA LEU A 684 14.15 -15.57 -25.14
C LEU A 684 14.78 -16.49 -26.18
#